data_AF-A0A2F0ATM8-F1
#
_entry.id   AF-A0A2F0ATM8-F1
#
_cell.length_a   1.000
_cell.length_b   1.000
_cell.length_c   1.000
_cell.angle_alpha   90.00
_cell.angle_beta   90.00
_cell.angle_gamma   90.00
#
_symmetry.space_group_name_H-M   'P 1'
#
loop_
_entity.id
_entity.type
_entity.pdbx_description
1 polymer ?
#
loop_
_entity_poly.entity_id
_entity_poly.type
_entity_poly.pdbx_seq_one_letter_code
_entity_poly.pdbx_strand_id
1 'polypeptide(L)'
;MNRLNLGLAVCLFSFSFSGQAAFAQDVGTRAVPKAMEKTKSKRRGGAAERGPKIRSEAFFRKRTRTLVNDKWRQLFKQLKKIIASTPDSDPAKPELYYRLSELFRERAAAISISAYEAEDACLAKADQEAQQIACENKKAATVKSSQKYRDKAIELYMYIAQNFPQYPRLDNVLYALAFNYQQKGQPDKAKKIYSVLITKFPRSQRVPDTLVNFGEILFQDGQADKAARIYKKVIASHKDSSVYGYARYKLGWCHYNMGLYREALGDFLDVVKYSDKQRGGGRNKLVLKREAIRDIVKTYVHLAKATPKKALTFFRKIAPDQYLDLCERLARLYSDKGKFKRSNQMYGELIKVKKSSYRVVSYQRAIIENAESLGKQVDSVRELKRLVSLWKRAQKASDAEPKRVAKDKKGIEALLRRLATQYHRQASKTKSDEDYNIAYELYVDYMKTFAGGRDSYDMGYYFAELLMTLQKWDEAAQNYESILAQKPDGEHSKDAASSVVVAYKKLLNIKRSTTVGSTIKGGDGNSGETVAAKSISEPKQKFIEASKRYLKYVRGQSIETDISYDIALIYFDANQFDKAIPRFKDIAENKPNHELAVYAANYLLDSYVLRKDYTALNQAAQSLSSRFAPDAHPELAARMTDIKQNATFNKCLQIEGKGKRIAAAECFLRYAQEFPESKYLAKAFLNAAVNYEKEKQIEKSIRALMLIVNRASESEEMPKALFQIAKNLTNLAIYGSASKAYEFYAKKFPGDKKALTALQNAAFYRMGLGEYDKAIENYRTYMKLVGKKDKAKAAEVYFSIGKIYEQRKDWIKVVSHYKKFLRNNAKDGTPDLEIDAFTRIGNAYWEQSRPFLRRKRKDWKNFDMLNRAAQRAYNSAYQVFTALSLEQKKKLTSGIASVSEARFRNGESIYINIKYRTKLRPRLYRKVDKFIKAMVEEIKKRGTLIESARKIYGEVIQLKSPNWAIAATARQGEMLEALSSAIYEYPAPPSFTEDQQEAFKGTLTDRAEAYRTQAIEAYMLCMKTAQELQWFNSYSDNAEKRLSILDPGKYRYNAEVRATPSNFGPPTIAPPAIRSLEEYAK
;
A
#
# COMPACT_ATOMS: atom_id res chain seq x y z
N MET A 1 -11.02 -7.38 80.32
CA MET A 1 -12.31 -6.86 80.81
C MET A 1 -13.44 -7.70 80.20
N ASN A 2 -14.54 -7.85 80.93
CA ASN A 2 -15.86 -8.49 80.67
C ASN A 2 -16.02 -9.33 79.37
N ARG A 3 -16.28 -10.65 79.40
CA ARG A 3 -17.41 -11.46 79.96
C ARG A 3 -18.77 -11.29 79.24
N LEU A 4 -19.13 -12.30 78.43
CA LEU A 4 -20.46 -12.89 78.14
C LEU A 4 -20.31 -13.76 76.87
N ASN A 5 -20.39 -15.10 76.80
CA ASN A 5 -20.75 -16.24 77.68
C ASN A 5 -22.14 -16.90 77.41
N LEU A 6 -22.16 -18.24 77.47
CA LEU A 6 -23.22 -19.21 77.12
C LEU A 6 -23.57 -19.33 75.61
N GLY A 7 -23.77 -20.55 75.06
CA GLY A 7 -23.50 -21.88 75.64
C GLY A 7 -23.99 -23.07 74.78
N LEU A 8 -23.39 -24.26 75.03
CA LEU A 8 -23.89 -25.67 74.95
C LEU A 8 -24.80 -26.12 73.77
N ALA A 9 -24.78 -27.37 73.27
CA ALA A 9 -24.06 -28.63 73.55
C ALA A 9 -24.47 -29.70 72.48
N VAL A 10 -23.91 -30.92 72.32
CA VAL A 10 -22.56 -31.53 72.54
C VAL A 10 -22.59 -32.97 71.95
N CYS A 11 -21.43 -33.64 71.80
CA CYS A 11 -21.26 -35.10 71.51
C CYS A 11 -21.66 -35.60 70.08
N LEU A 12 -21.08 -36.67 69.50
CA LEU A 12 -19.99 -37.60 69.90
C LEU A 12 -19.35 -38.32 68.68
N PHE A 13 -18.35 -39.19 68.93
CA PHE A 13 -17.71 -40.22 68.05
C PHE A 13 -16.72 -39.81 66.94
N SER A 14 -15.45 -39.65 67.38
CA SER A 14 -14.21 -40.28 66.85
C SER A 14 -14.19 -40.99 65.48
N PHE A 15 -13.16 -40.71 64.67
CA PHE A 15 -11.94 -41.55 64.62
C PHE A 15 -10.72 -40.79 64.04
N SER A 16 -9.52 -41.39 64.16
CA SER A 16 -8.20 -40.87 63.73
C SER A 16 -7.93 -41.10 62.22
N PHE A 17 -6.93 -40.52 61.54
CA PHE A 17 -5.47 -40.65 61.77
C PHE A 17 -4.60 -39.55 61.08
N SER A 18 -3.33 -39.48 61.49
CA SER A 18 -2.23 -38.53 61.18
C SER A 18 -2.05 -37.88 59.78
N GLY A 19 -1.38 -36.71 59.73
CA GLY A 19 -0.76 -36.16 58.50
C GLY A 19 0.19 -34.96 58.69
N GLN A 20 1.50 -35.20 58.85
CA GLN A 20 2.61 -34.22 58.84
C GLN A 20 2.91 -33.70 57.41
N ALA A 21 3.64 -32.60 57.13
CA ALA A 21 4.05 -31.39 57.87
C ALA A 21 4.64 -30.34 56.87
N ALA A 22 5.32 -29.31 57.39
CA ALA A 22 6.07 -28.19 56.75
C ALA A 22 6.81 -28.51 55.40
N PHE A 23 7.09 -27.55 54.50
CA PHE A 23 7.90 -26.33 54.74
C PHE A 23 7.65 -25.15 53.77
N ALA A 24 8.29 -24.01 54.12
CA ALA A 24 8.38 -22.75 53.35
C ALA A 24 9.35 -22.86 52.13
N GLN A 25 9.72 -21.83 51.34
CA GLN A 25 9.61 -20.36 51.44
C GLN A 25 9.75 -19.70 50.02
N ASP A 26 9.75 -18.37 49.94
CA ASP A 26 10.22 -17.42 48.88
C ASP A 26 10.81 -17.97 47.53
N VAL A 27 10.61 -17.35 46.35
CA VAL A 27 10.77 -15.91 46.02
C VAL A 27 9.87 -15.45 44.84
N GLY A 28 9.24 -14.28 44.98
CA GLY A 28 9.08 -13.23 43.96
C GLY A 28 8.63 -13.56 42.52
N THR A 29 7.35 -13.35 42.21
CA THR A 29 6.86 -13.15 40.83
C THR A 29 6.91 -11.67 40.42
N ARG A 30 7.25 -11.38 39.16
CA ARG A 30 7.24 -10.00 38.60
C ARG A 30 6.22 -9.91 37.46
N ALA A 31 5.36 -8.89 37.52
CA ALA A 31 4.08 -8.90 36.82
C ALA A 31 4.13 -8.70 35.28
N VAL A 32 3.15 -9.31 34.60
CA VAL A 32 2.76 -9.00 33.22
C VAL A 32 1.46 -8.18 33.25
N PRO A 33 1.37 -7.01 32.58
CA PRO A 33 0.15 -6.21 32.56
C PRO A 33 -1.02 -6.85 31.77
N LYS A 34 -2.25 -6.65 32.26
CA LYS A 34 -3.50 -6.93 31.53
C LYS A 34 -3.67 -6.00 30.33
N ALA A 35 -4.37 -6.44 29.28
CA ALA A 35 -5.13 -5.57 28.37
C ALA A 35 -6.10 -6.33 27.43
N MET A 36 -7.27 -6.77 27.90
CA MET A 36 -8.39 -7.11 26.98
C MET A 36 -9.77 -6.78 27.57
N GLU A 37 -10.01 -5.49 27.81
CA GLU A 37 -11.35 -4.96 28.00
C GLU A 37 -12.09 -4.72 26.64
N LYS A 38 -13.23 -4.02 26.69
CA LYS A 38 -14.47 -4.27 25.96
C LYS A 38 -14.94 -3.15 25.01
N THR A 39 -14.09 -2.71 24.09
CA THR A 39 -14.19 -1.38 23.49
C THR A 39 -15.35 -1.22 22.45
N LYS A 40 -16.57 -0.89 22.94
CA LYS A 40 -17.89 -0.90 22.23
C LYS A 40 -18.30 0.29 21.37
N SER A 41 -18.72 0.00 20.11
CA SER A 41 -19.17 1.01 19.13
C SER A 41 -19.85 0.47 17.85
N LYS A 42 -20.35 1.22 16.84
CA LYS A 42 -21.23 2.43 16.75
C LYS A 42 -21.65 2.78 15.26
N ARG A 43 -20.98 2.25 14.21
CA ARG A 43 -21.31 2.36 12.74
C ARG A 43 -21.26 3.74 11.94
N ARG A 44 -20.34 3.89 10.93
CA ARG A 44 -20.14 4.90 9.77
C ARG A 44 -19.83 4.26 8.26
N GLY A 45 -20.43 3.87 7.01
CA GLY A 45 -21.47 4.09 5.77
C GLY A 45 -21.17 4.60 4.27
N GLY A 46 -20.92 3.80 3.22
CA GLY A 46 -20.39 4.19 1.87
C GLY A 46 -18.90 4.59 1.74
N ALA A 47 -18.01 3.74 1.18
CA ALA A 47 -16.85 4.18 0.35
C ALA A 47 -16.23 3.01 -0.44
N ALA A 48 -15.79 3.26 -1.67
CA ALA A 48 -15.40 2.22 -2.63
C ALA A 48 -13.88 1.92 -2.66
N GLU A 49 -13.48 0.68 -3.02
CA GLU A 49 -12.06 0.34 -3.25
C GLU A 49 -11.52 1.12 -4.45
N ARG A 50 -10.77 2.19 -4.22
CA ARG A 50 -10.07 2.89 -5.30
C ARG A 50 -8.93 1.99 -5.78
N GLY A 51 -8.96 1.62 -7.06
CA GLY A 51 -7.93 0.82 -7.72
C GLY A 51 -6.52 1.45 -7.63
N PRO A 52 -5.47 0.76 -8.13
CA PRO A 52 -4.10 1.28 -8.03
C PRO A 52 -4.03 2.70 -8.60
N LYS A 53 -3.17 3.55 -8.00
CA LYS A 53 -3.09 5.01 -8.27
C LYS A 53 -2.52 5.36 -9.66
N ILE A 54 -2.76 4.53 -10.68
CA ILE A 54 -2.84 4.97 -12.08
C ILE A 54 -4.06 5.89 -12.25
N ARG A 55 -3.87 7.12 -11.81
CA ARG A 55 -4.44 8.34 -12.38
C ARG A 55 -4.35 8.23 -13.92
N SER A 56 -5.20 8.88 -14.70
CA SER A 56 -4.85 9.23 -16.08
C SER A 56 -3.66 10.19 -16.18
N GLU A 57 -3.01 10.59 -15.04
CA GLU A 57 -1.55 10.82 -14.91
C GLU A 57 -0.71 9.55 -15.13
N ALA A 58 -1.19 8.62 -15.96
CA ALA A 58 -0.39 7.62 -16.65
C ALA A 58 -0.83 7.40 -18.11
N PHE A 59 -1.86 8.08 -18.63
CA PHE A 59 -2.52 7.66 -19.90
C PHE A 59 -2.32 8.51 -21.16
N PHE A 60 -1.23 9.31 -21.19
CA PHE A 60 -0.70 10.05 -22.36
C PHE A 60 0.67 10.80 -22.21
N ARG A 61 1.13 11.23 -21.00
CA ARG A 61 2.01 12.41 -20.66
C ARG A 61 3.11 12.90 -21.55
N LYS A 62 3.76 12.10 -22.38
CA LYS A 62 4.90 12.43 -23.28
C LYS A 62 5.28 13.95 -23.36
N ARG A 63 5.75 14.57 -22.25
CA ARG A 63 5.95 16.02 -22.04
C ARG A 63 6.54 16.36 -20.66
N THR A 64 5.82 16.07 -19.56
CA THR A 64 6.09 16.67 -18.23
C THR A 64 7.19 16.00 -17.38
N ARG A 65 8.05 15.19 -18.00
CA ARG A 65 9.50 15.25 -17.71
C ARG A 65 10.11 15.97 -18.91
N THR A 66 10.34 17.28 -18.87
CA THR A 66 10.37 18.21 -17.72
C THR A 66 9.73 19.56 -18.05
N LEU A 67 9.59 20.39 -17.01
CA LEU A 67 9.97 21.79 -17.17
C LEU A 67 11.14 22.10 -16.24
N VAL A 68 12.37 22.02 -16.79
CA VAL A 68 13.62 22.44 -16.18
C VAL A 68 13.26 23.70 -15.49
N ASN A 69 13.60 23.60 -14.25
CA ASN A 69 13.44 24.67 -13.37
C ASN A 69 14.31 25.88 -13.72
N ASP A 70 15.08 25.92 -14.83
CA ASP A 70 15.56 27.13 -15.55
C ASP A 70 14.63 27.75 -16.63
N LYS A 71 13.73 27.00 -17.27
CA LYS A 71 13.11 27.48 -18.52
C LYS A 71 11.95 28.41 -18.39
N TRP A 72 11.19 28.13 -17.39
CA TRP A 72 9.90 28.72 -17.18
C TRP A 72 10.06 30.15 -16.65
N ARG A 73 11.21 30.53 -16.02
CA ARG A 73 11.57 31.91 -15.59
C ARG A 73 11.21 32.86 -16.73
N GLN A 74 11.95 32.96 -17.84
CA GLN A 74 11.60 33.94 -18.89
C GLN A 74 10.40 33.60 -19.73
N LEU A 75 9.79 32.41 -19.64
CA LEU A 75 8.46 32.27 -20.24
C LEU A 75 7.38 32.96 -19.40
N PHE A 76 7.24 32.67 -18.10
CA PHE A 76 6.38 33.54 -17.28
C PHE A 76 7.04 34.89 -17.28
N LYS A 77 8.32 35.03 -17.51
CA LYS A 77 9.01 36.29 -17.62
C LYS A 77 8.85 37.09 -18.94
N GLN A 78 8.20 36.58 -20.00
CA GLN A 78 8.03 37.26 -21.32
C GLN A 78 6.56 37.69 -21.64
N LEU A 79 5.55 36.79 -21.75
CA LEU A 79 4.26 37.03 -22.50
C LEU A 79 3.03 37.78 -21.84
N LYS A 80 3.04 38.20 -20.56
CA LYS A 80 1.96 38.95 -19.78
C LYS A 80 2.54 40.13 -18.98
N LYS A 81 3.61 40.71 -19.49
CA LYS A 81 3.43 42.09 -19.95
C LYS A 81 2.91 41.80 -21.39
N ILE A 82 3.60 41.81 -22.54
CA ILE A 82 2.97 41.75 -23.92
C ILE A 82 1.48 42.20 -23.98
N ILE A 83 0.50 41.32 -23.74
CA ILE A 83 -0.83 41.57 -23.13
C ILE A 83 -0.98 42.96 -22.44
N ALA A 84 -1.55 43.92 -23.16
CA ALA A 84 -1.81 45.36 -22.92
C ALA A 84 -0.67 46.39 -23.14
N SER A 85 0.36 46.00 -23.89
CA SER A 85 0.68 46.72 -25.13
C SER A 85 0.03 46.03 -26.34
N THR A 86 -0.41 44.78 -26.18
CA THR A 86 -1.48 44.09 -26.93
C THR A 86 -2.84 44.53 -26.35
N PRO A 87 -3.60 45.48 -26.92
CA PRO A 87 -4.84 46.02 -26.33
C PRO A 87 -5.88 44.95 -25.94
N ASP A 88 -6.87 45.25 -25.10
CA ASP A 88 -7.88 44.24 -24.68
C ASP A 88 -8.79 43.78 -25.83
N SER A 89 -8.90 44.56 -26.91
CA SER A 89 -9.52 44.21 -28.19
C SER A 89 -8.68 43.34 -29.14
N ASP A 90 -7.40 43.08 -28.84
CA ASP A 90 -6.50 42.34 -29.73
C ASP A 90 -6.79 40.81 -29.68
N PRO A 91 -7.10 40.15 -30.83
CA PRO A 91 -7.54 38.76 -30.85
C PRO A 91 -6.46 37.74 -30.43
N ALA A 92 -5.17 38.11 -30.43
CA ALA A 92 -4.09 37.25 -29.94
C ALA A 92 -4.00 37.22 -28.40
N LYS A 93 -4.67 38.16 -27.72
CA LYS A 93 -4.61 38.31 -26.26
C LYS A 93 -5.09 37.12 -25.44
N PRO A 94 -6.26 36.48 -25.72
CA PRO A 94 -6.67 35.27 -25.01
C PRO A 94 -5.70 34.09 -25.22
N GLU A 95 -5.10 33.90 -26.41
CA GLU A 95 -4.07 32.88 -26.64
C GLU A 95 -2.80 33.18 -25.81
N LEU A 96 -2.39 34.44 -25.69
CA LEU A 96 -1.26 34.82 -24.83
C LEU A 96 -1.57 34.61 -23.32
N TYR A 97 -2.80 34.85 -22.88
CA TYR A 97 -3.28 34.50 -21.54
C TYR A 97 -3.40 32.98 -21.33
N TYR A 98 -3.75 32.22 -22.36
CA TYR A 98 -3.80 30.76 -22.32
C TYR A 98 -2.38 30.17 -22.17
N ARG A 99 -1.42 30.65 -22.98
CA ARG A 99 0.02 30.34 -22.86
C ARG A 99 0.64 30.76 -21.52
N LEU A 100 0.04 31.72 -20.83
CA LEU A 100 0.41 32.12 -19.47
C LEU A 100 -0.13 31.12 -18.43
N SER A 101 -1.36 30.65 -18.63
CA SER A 101 -2.08 29.76 -17.71
C SER A 101 -1.53 28.34 -17.77
N GLU A 102 -1.34 27.82 -19.00
CA GLU A 102 -0.70 26.52 -19.26
C GLU A 102 0.67 26.43 -18.61
N LEU A 103 1.46 27.49 -18.73
CA LEU A 103 2.75 27.58 -18.10
C LEU A 103 2.62 27.39 -16.57
N PHE A 104 1.74 28.15 -15.90
CA PHE A 104 1.48 27.94 -14.47
C PHE A 104 1.00 26.52 -14.12
N ARG A 105 0.22 25.85 -14.99
CA ARG A 105 -0.19 24.44 -14.84
C ARG A 105 0.97 23.45 -14.96
N GLU A 106 1.80 23.54 -16.00
CA GLU A 106 2.91 22.60 -16.28
C GLU A 106 3.88 22.49 -15.10
N ARG A 107 4.25 23.65 -14.58
CA ARG A 107 5.19 23.76 -13.48
C ARG A 107 4.54 23.41 -12.15
N ALA A 108 3.23 23.67 -11.97
CA ALA A 108 2.49 23.08 -10.85
C ALA A 108 2.56 21.55 -10.86
N ALA A 109 2.68 20.89 -12.02
CA ALA A 109 2.92 19.44 -12.09
C ALA A 109 4.40 19.06 -11.85
N ALA A 110 5.37 19.72 -12.50
CA ALA A 110 6.81 19.43 -12.34
C ALA A 110 7.31 19.52 -10.89
N ILE A 111 6.63 20.32 -10.07
CA ILE A 111 6.93 20.52 -8.65
C ILE A 111 6.29 19.43 -7.79
N SER A 112 5.12 18.93 -8.17
CA SER A 112 4.56 17.71 -7.58
C SER A 112 5.44 16.49 -7.84
N ILE A 113 5.91 16.32 -9.08
CA ILE A 113 6.57 15.08 -9.55
C ILE A 113 7.85 14.78 -8.76
N SER A 114 8.92 15.56 -8.91
CA SER A 114 10.18 15.30 -8.19
C SER A 114 10.12 15.61 -6.68
N ALA A 115 8.92 15.76 -6.11
CA ALA A 115 8.75 15.72 -4.66
C ALA A 115 8.51 14.29 -4.15
N TYR A 116 7.76 13.48 -4.90
CA TYR A 116 7.63 12.04 -4.64
C TYR A 116 8.91 11.29 -5.01
N GLU A 117 9.55 11.63 -6.14
CA GLU A 117 10.81 10.99 -6.54
C GLU A 117 11.91 11.23 -5.48
N ALA A 118 11.89 12.42 -4.86
CA ALA A 118 12.72 12.82 -3.73
C ALA A 118 12.25 12.26 -2.36
N GLU A 119 11.16 11.49 -2.32
CA GLU A 119 10.73 10.66 -1.18
C GLU A 119 10.99 9.18 -1.43
N ASP A 120 11.03 8.73 -2.68
CA ASP A 120 11.28 7.33 -3.03
C ASP A 120 12.77 6.96 -2.88
N ALA A 121 13.70 7.73 -3.48
CA ALA A 121 15.14 7.49 -3.39
C ALA A 121 15.70 7.80 -1.98
N CYS A 122 15.10 8.81 -1.36
CA CYS A 122 15.01 9.06 0.06
C CYS A 122 14.66 7.76 0.79
N LEU A 123 13.41 7.23 0.70
CA LEU A 123 12.90 6.12 1.52
C LEU A 123 13.78 4.87 1.47
N ALA A 124 14.52 4.66 0.38
CA ALA A 124 15.45 3.54 0.21
C ALA A 124 16.66 3.50 1.17
N LYS A 125 17.09 4.61 1.80
CA LYS A 125 18.40 4.68 2.49
C LYS A 125 18.39 4.65 4.03
N ALA A 126 17.29 4.24 4.69
CA ALA A 126 17.26 4.26 6.16
C ALA A 126 16.50 3.18 6.93
N ASP A 127 17.06 2.94 8.12
CA ASP A 127 17.00 1.68 8.83
C ASP A 127 16.30 1.80 10.19
N GLN A 128 16.35 2.98 10.83
CA GLN A 128 15.55 3.25 12.03
C GLN A 128 14.23 3.93 11.68
N GLU A 129 13.24 3.73 12.56
CA GLU A 129 11.90 4.24 12.34
C GLU A 129 11.91 5.75 12.17
N ALA A 130 12.35 6.46 13.21
CA ALA A 130 13.07 7.74 13.16
C ALA A 130 13.43 8.25 11.75
N GLN A 131 14.15 7.47 10.93
CA GLN A 131 14.64 7.92 9.64
C GLN A 131 13.71 7.75 8.45
N GLN A 132 12.91 6.70 8.47
CA GLN A 132 11.63 6.70 7.78
C GLN A 132 10.58 7.45 8.64
N ILE A 133 11.07 8.40 9.45
CA ILE A 133 10.44 9.64 9.81
C ILE A 133 11.37 10.83 9.41
N ALA A 134 12.16 10.87 8.30
CA ALA A 134 12.55 12.12 7.57
C ALA A 134 12.54 12.18 6.00
N CYS A 135 11.95 11.20 5.29
CA CYS A 135 11.17 11.44 4.04
C CYS A 135 9.79 12.09 4.21
N GLU A 136 8.71 11.32 4.25
CA GLU A 136 7.28 11.56 4.12
C GLU A 136 6.48 12.54 4.98
N ASN A 137 6.78 12.86 6.25
CA ASN A 137 6.43 14.18 6.80
C ASN A 137 7.38 15.31 6.44
N LYS A 138 8.65 15.17 5.96
CA LYS A 138 9.55 16.14 5.22
C LYS A 138 9.29 16.26 3.69
N LYS A 139 8.58 15.32 3.08
CA LYS A 139 7.79 15.55 1.84
C LYS A 139 6.54 16.63 1.73
N ALA A 140 4.77 17.42 3.06
CA ALA A 140 3.72 18.48 3.31
C ALA A 140 4.02 20.00 3.04
N ALA A 141 5.04 20.61 3.67
CA ALA A 141 5.87 21.73 3.19
C ALA A 141 6.42 21.63 1.71
N THR A 142 5.72 21.11 0.69
CA THR A 142 6.30 20.90 -0.67
C THR A 142 5.23 21.01 -1.73
N VAL A 143 4.46 19.94 -1.99
CA VAL A 143 3.38 19.90 -2.98
C VAL A 143 2.14 20.67 -2.46
N LYS A 144 2.41 21.68 -1.63
CA LYS A 144 1.61 22.73 -1.00
C LYS A 144 2.18 24.13 -1.23
N SER A 145 3.23 24.23 -2.03
CA SER A 145 3.20 25.34 -2.95
C SER A 145 1.91 25.16 -3.75
N SER A 146 1.68 23.95 -4.29
CA SER A 146 0.41 23.44 -4.83
C SER A 146 -0.35 24.35 -5.81
N GLN A 147 -1.64 24.42 -5.53
CA GLN A 147 -2.20 25.63 -4.93
C GLN A 147 -1.66 26.93 -5.54
N LYS A 148 -0.79 27.80 -4.97
CA LYS A 148 -0.66 29.15 -5.58
C LYS A 148 -0.05 29.24 -7.00
N TYR A 149 0.46 28.18 -7.66
CA TYR A 149 0.57 28.12 -9.13
C TYR A 149 -0.73 27.66 -9.74
N ARG A 150 -1.30 26.58 -9.23
CA ARG A 150 -2.58 26.00 -9.66
C ARG A 150 -3.73 27.02 -9.58
N ASP A 151 -3.99 27.59 -8.40
CA ASP A 151 -4.88 28.71 -8.08
C ASP A 151 -4.74 29.89 -9.04
N LYS A 152 -3.49 30.21 -9.36
CA LYS A 152 -3.07 31.43 -10.03
C LYS A 152 -2.67 31.09 -11.48
N ALA A 153 -3.14 29.91 -11.95
CA ALA A 153 -3.39 29.47 -13.32
C ALA A 153 -4.92 29.39 -13.52
N ILE A 154 -5.64 28.77 -12.58
CA ILE A 154 -7.11 28.79 -12.44
C ILE A 154 -7.65 30.22 -12.62
N GLU A 155 -7.14 31.18 -11.85
CA GLU A 155 -7.43 32.62 -11.96
C GLU A 155 -7.37 33.15 -13.40
N LEU A 156 -6.44 32.64 -14.20
CA LEU A 156 -6.15 33.14 -15.54
C LEU A 156 -6.95 32.38 -16.61
N TYR A 157 -7.21 31.08 -16.43
CA TYR A 157 -8.20 30.38 -17.27
C TYR A 157 -9.63 30.88 -16.99
N MET A 158 -9.97 31.23 -15.75
CA MET A 158 -11.23 31.91 -15.40
C MET A 158 -11.31 33.25 -16.12
N TYR A 159 -10.27 34.09 -16.02
CA TYR A 159 -10.21 35.36 -16.72
C TYR A 159 -10.42 35.21 -18.24
N ILE A 160 -9.83 34.20 -18.88
CA ILE A 160 -10.06 33.93 -20.31
C ILE A 160 -11.52 33.51 -20.56
N ALA A 161 -12.03 32.55 -19.80
CA ALA A 161 -13.39 32.01 -19.98
C ALA A 161 -14.50 33.03 -19.69
N GLN A 162 -14.23 34.05 -18.88
CA GLN A 162 -15.17 35.14 -18.57
C GLN A 162 -15.08 36.31 -19.56
N ASN A 163 -13.88 36.71 -19.96
CA ASN A 163 -13.66 37.96 -20.74
C ASN A 163 -13.46 37.72 -22.24
N PHE A 164 -13.25 36.48 -22.69
CA PHE A 164 -13.06 36.13 -24.09
C PHE A 164 -13.90 34.91 -24.50
N PRO A 165 -15.25 34.98 -24.40
CA PRO A 165 -16.13 33.84 -24.64
C PRO A 165 -16.10 33.32 -26.09
N GLN A 166 -15.73 34.15 -27.07
CA GLN A 166 -15.58 33.77 -28.48
C GLN A 166 -14.17 33.27 -28.84
N TYR A 167 -13.30 33.02 -27.86
CA TYR A 167 -11.94 32.53 -28.10
C TYR A 167 -11.97 31.11 -28.73
N PRO A 168 -11.38 30.87 -29.93
CA PRO A 168 -11.52 29.60 -30.66
C PRO A 168 -10.97 28.34 -29.98
N ARG A 169 -10.33 28.47 -28.80
CA ARG A 169 -9.82 27.35 -27.99
C ARG A 169 -10.38 27.38 -26.56
N LEU A 170 -11.57 27.97 -26.39
CA LEU A 170 -12.26 28.02 -25.10
C LEU A 170 -12.56 26.61 -24.56
N ASP A 171 -12.77 25.63 -25.42
CA ASP A 171 -12.86 24.21 -25.04
C ASP A 171 -11.61 23.72 -24.27
N ASN A 172 -10.41 24.07 -24.74
CA ASN A 172 -9.14 23.74 -24.11
C ASN A 172 -8.92 24.56 -22.82
N VAL A 173 -9.41 25.81 -22.75
CA VAL A 173 -9.39 26.64 -21.53
C VAL A 173 -10.32 26.08 -20.46
N LEU A 174 -11.55 25.74 -20.80
CA LEU A 174 -12.52 25.10 -19.91
C LEU A 174 -11.97 23.76 -19.43
N TYR A 175 -11.38 22.96 -20.34
CA TYR A 175 -10.72 21.71 -19.99
C TYR A 175 -9.61 21.94 -18.96
N ALA A 176 -8.71 22.90 -19.20
CA ALA A 176 -7.56 23.19 -18.34
C ALA A 176 -7.92 23.92 -17.02
N LEU A 177 -9.02 24.67 -16.99
CA LEU A 177 -9.56 25.30 -15.78
C LEU A 177 -10.16 24.24 -14.85
N ALA A 178 -11.10 23.45 -15.40
CA ALA A 178 -11.67 22.31 -14.71
C ALA A 178 -10.58 21.33 -14.26
N PHE A 179 -9.54 21.18 -15.08
CA PHE A 179 -8.41 20.32 -14.80
C PHE A 179 -7.74 20.68 -13.47
N ASN A 180 -7.43 21.97 -13.30
CA ASN A 180 -6.72 22.44 -12.13
C ASN A 180 -7.60 22.43 -10.88
N TYR A 181 -8.93 22.54 -11.00
CA TYR A 181 -9.83 22.49 -9.85
C TYR A 181 -9.84 21.13 -9.13
N GLN A 182 -9.80 19.97 -9.83
CA GLN A 182 -9.61 18.70 -9.10
C GLN A 182 -8.29 18.65 -8.36
N GLN A 183 -7.21 19.09 -9.01
CA GLN A 183 -5.88 19.00 -8.40
C GLN A 183 -5.67 20.01 -7.27
N LYS A 184 -6.60 20.95 -7.09
CA LYS A 184 -6.74 21.78 -5.89
C LYS A 184 -7.57 21.10 -4.78
N GLY A 185 -8.10 19.91 -5.00
CA GLY A 185 -9.08 19.31 -4.08
C GLY A 185 -10.38 20.12 -3.97
N GLN A 186 -10.72 20.91 -4.99
CA GLN A 186 -12.01 21.61 -5.10
C GLN A 186 -12.82 20.99 -6.24
N PRO A 187 -13.36 19.78 -6.02
CA PRO A 187 -14.03 19.04 -7.08
C PRO A 187 -15.32 19.77 -7.51
N ASP A 188 -16.18 20.22 -6.58
CA ASP A 188 -17.53 20.78 -6.82
C ASP A 188 -17.60 22.13 -7.56
N LYS A 189 -16.47 22.60 -8.10
CA LYS A 189 -16.43 23.77 -8.96
C LYS A 189 -16.53 23.46 -10.45
N ALA A 190 -16.47 22.20 -10.91
CA ALA A 190 -16.10 22.00 -12.32
C ALA A 190 -16.57 20.78 -13.18
N LYS A 191 -17.45 19.85 -12.76
CA LYS A 191 -18.38 19.12 -13.68
C LYS A 191 -19.44 20.16 -14.06
N LYS A 192 -19.53 21.30 -13.33
CA LYS A 192 -19.99 22.60 -13.85
C LYS A 192 -19.29 22.88 -15.20
N ILE A 193 -17.99 23.12 -15.15
CA ILE A 193 -17.14 23.51 -16.28
C ILE A 193 -17.01 22.40 -17.35
N TYR A 194 -17.01 21.10 -16.99
CA TYR A 194 -17.02 20.01 -17.95
C TYR A 194 -18.39 19.65 -18.49
N SER A 195 -19.49 19.81 -17.75
CA SER A 195 -20.82 19.74 -18.36
C SER A 195 -20.96 20.88 -19.36
N VAL A 196 -20.49 22.08 -19.03
CA VAL A 196 -20.39 23.20 -20.00
C VAL A 196 -19.52 22.81 -21.21
N LEU A 197 -18.37 22.14 -21.03
CA LEU A 197 -17.54 21.66 -22.15
C LEU A 197 -18.27 20.62 -23.00
N ILE A 198 -18.73 19.51 -22.39
CA ILE A 198 -19.40 18.40 -23.10
C ILE A 198 -20.66 18.89 -23.82
N THR A 199 -21.44 19.77 -23.19
CA THR A 199 -22.71 20.28 -23.74
C THR A 199 -22.50 21.38 -24.80
N LYS A 200 -21.57 22.34 -24.60
CA LYS A 200 -21.36 23.44 -25.56
C LYS A 200 -20.34 23.11 -26.67
N PHE A 201 -19.45 22.15 -26.45
CA PHE A 201 -18.41 21.75 -27.41
C PHE A 201 -18.41 20.22 -27.64
N PRO A 202 -19.55 19.58 -28.01
CA PRO A 202 -19.67 18.12 -28.10
C PRO A 202 -18.79 17.48 -29.19
N ARG A 203 -18.36 18.26 -30.18
CA ARG A 203 -17.40 17.85 -31.22
C ARG A 203 -15.92 18.16 -30.88
N SER A 204 -15.62 18.72 -29.70
CA SER A 204 -14.24 19.03 -29.33
C SER A 204 -13.40 17.76 -29.17
N GLN A 205 -12.15 17.83 -29.65
CA GLN A 205 -11.12 16.81 -29.44
C GLN A 205 -10.86 16.51 -27.95
N ARG A 206 -11.25 17.42 -27.05
CA ARG A 206 -11.16 17.25 -25.60
C ARG A 206 -12.32 16.46 -25.02
N VAL A 207 -13.38 16.11 -25.76
CA VAL A 207 -14.53 15.36 -25.18
C VAL A 207 -14.15 13.95 -24.67
N PRO A 208 -13.34 13.13 -25.37
CA PRO A 208 -12.91 11.82 -24.84
C PRO A 208 -12.07 11.97 -23.56
N ASP A 209 -11.12 12.92 -23.55
CA ASP A 209 -10.36 13.32 -22.37
C ASP A 209 -11.35 13.69 -21.25
N THR A 210 -12.25 14.64 -21.54
CA THR A 210 -13.26 15.22 -20.65
C THR A 210 -14.21 14.19 -20.06
N LEU A 211 -14.55 13.11 -20.76
CA LEU A 211 -15.44 12.08 -20.24
C LEU A 211 -14.70 11.13 -19.28
N VAL A 212 -13.45 10.75 -19.56
CA VAL A 212 -12.58 10.11 -18.55
C VAL A 212 -12.41 11.04 -17.35
N ASN A 213 -12.22 12.32 -17.64
CA ASN A 213 -12.24 13.48 -16.75
C ASN A 213 -13.68 13.90 -16.32
N PHE A 214 -14.60 12.95 -16.25
CA PHE A 214 -15.90 13.11 -15.60
C PHE A 214 -16.25 11.84 -14.82
N GLY A 215 -15.87 10.67 -15.36
CA GLY A 215 -16.00 9.36 -14.73
C GLY A 215 -15.19 9.17 -13.45
N GLU A 216 -13.90 9.54 -13.39
CA GLU A 216 -13.04 9.20 -12.25
C GLU A 216 -13.43 9.87 -10.92
N ILE A 217 -14.11 11.02 -10.87
CA ILE A 217 -14.62 11.54 -9.59
C ILE A 217 -16.05 11.11 -9.34
N LEU A 218 -16.88 10.79 -10.33
CA LEU A 218 -18.02 9.92 -10.01
C LEU A 218 -17.50 8.63 -9.32
N PHE A 219 -16.36 8.09 -9.75
CA PHE A 219 -15.71 6.94 -9.12
C PHE A 219 -15.05 7.26 -7.75
N GLN A 220 -14.36 8.40 -7.58
CA GLN A 220 -13.77 8.80 -6.29
C GLN A 220 -14.84 9.22 -5.26
N ASP A 221 -15.95 9.84 -5.69
CA ASP A 221 -17.18 10.11 -4.92
C ASP A 221 -17.93 8.80 -4.55
N GLY A 222 -17.47 7.63 -5.00
CA GLY A 222 -18.13 6.33 -4.78
C GLY A 222 -19.32 6.02 -5.70
N GLN A 223 -19.75 6.98 -6.52
CA GLN A 223 -20.81 6.90 -7.53
C GLN A 223 -20.36 6.09 -8.78
N ALA A 224 -19.94 4.84 -8.55
CA ALA A 224 -19.36 3.95 -9.57
C ALA A 224 -20.34 3.59 -10.70
N ASP A 225 -21.65 3.64 -10.45
CA ASP A 225 -22.69 3.46 -11.47
C ASP A 225 -22.69 4.62 -12.49
N LYS A 226 -22.62 5.87 -11.98
CA LYS A 226 -22.58 7.08 -12.80
C LYS A 226 -21.26 7.16 -13.55
N ALA A 227 -20.15 6.78 -12.89
CA ALA A 227 -18.84 6.65 -13.52
C ALA A 227 -18.87 5.65 -14.68
N ALA A 228 -19.44 4.46 -14.48
CA ALA A 228 -19.59 3.45 -15.52
C ALA A 228 -20.39 3.96 -16.73
N ARG A 229 -21.51 4.68 -16.50
CA ARG A 229 -22.29 5.29 -17.60
C ARG A 229 -21.46 6.29 -18.42
N ILE A 230 -20.59 7.05 -17.78
CA ILE A 230 -19.69 8.00 -18.46
C ILE A 230 -18.57 7.29 -19.23
N TYR A 231 -17.89 6.30 -18.63
CA TYR A 231 -16.83 5.55 -19.33
C TYR A 231 -17.38 4.76 -20.53
N LYS A 232 -18.61 4.23 -20.44
CA LYS A 232 -19.28 3.56 -21.57
C LYS A 232 -19.46 4.48 -22.78
N LYS A 233 -19.67 5.80 -22.61
CA LYS A 233 -19.73 6.76 -23.74
C LYS A 233 -18.40 6.84 -24.51
N VAL A 234 -17.26 6.84 -23.80
CA VAL A 234 -15.93 6.83 -24.43
C VAL A 234 -15.70 5.54 -25.22
N ILE A 235 -16.12 4.40 -24.67
CA ILE A 235 -15.96 3.07 -25.27
C ILE A 235 -16.87 2.89 -26.50
N ALA A 236 -18.06 3.48 -26.50
CA ALA A 236 -18.99 3.43 -27.62
C ALA A 236 -18.54 4.32 -28.80
N SER A 237 -18.22 5.60 -28.52
CA SER A 237 -18.11 6.64 -29.56
C SER A 237 -16.68 7.11 -29.87
N HIS A 238 -15.68 6.68 -29.09
CA HIS A 238 -14.30 7.20 -29.19
C HIS A 238 -13.25 6.06 -29.13
N LYS A 239 -13.46 5.00 -29.91
CA LYS A 239 -12.68 3.75 -29.91
C LYS A 239 -11.17 3.95 -30.19
N ASP A 240 -10.85 4.91 -31.05
CA ASP A 240 -9.48 5.20 -31.49
C ASP A 240 -8.77 6.23 -30.60
N SER A 241 -9.48 6.79 -29.62
CA SER A 241 -8.91 7.74 -28.67
C SER A 241 -7.83 7.08 -27.80
N SER A 242 -6.73 7.79 -27.56
CA SER A 242 -5.63 7.29 -26.71
C SER A 242 -6.05 6.91 -25.28
N VAL A 243 -7.19 7.42 -24.80
CA VAL A 243 -7.76 7.06 -23.49
C VAL A 243 -8.76 5.90 -23.53
N TYR A 244 -9.13 5.34 -24.69
CA TYR A 244 -10.08 4.22 -24.80
C TYR A 244 -9.71 3.04 -23.89
N GLY A 245 -8.43 2.61 -23.96
CA GLY A 245 -7.92 1.53 -23.09
C GLY A 245 -7.95 1.87 -21.60
N TYR A 246 -7.83 3.15 -21.23
CA TYR A 246 -7.96 3.59 -19.84
C TYR A 246 -9.42 3.72 -19.37
N ALA A 247 -10.30 4.24 -20.23
CA ALA A 247 -11.74 4.30 -19.97
C ALA A 247 -12.29 2.89 -19.75
N ARG A 248 -11.83 1.90 -20.54
CA ARG A 248 -12.21 0.50 -20.36
C ARG A 248 -11.59 -0.14 -19.10
N TYR A 249 -10.32 0.12 -18.82
CA TYR A 249 -9.70 -0.28 -17.55
C TYR A 249 -10.43 0.31 -16.33
N LYS A 250 -10.88 1.56 -16.40
CA LYS A 250 -11.67 2.20 -15.33
C LYS A 250 -13.11 1.74 -15.29
N LEU A 251 -13.72 1.36 -16.42
CA LEU A 251 -15.02 0.68 -16.43
C LEU A 251 -14.93 -0.66 -15.69
N GLY A 252 -13.86 -1.44 -15.93
CA GLY A 252 -13.58 -2.66 -15.17
C GLY A 252 -13.47 -2.41 -13.66
N TRP A 253 -12.82 -1.33 -13.24
CA TRP A 253 -12.81 -0.90 -11.83
C TRP A 253 -14.18 -0.43 -11.31
N CYS A 254 -15.03 0.20 -12.14
CA CYS A 254 -16.40 0.55 -11.76
C CYS A 254 -17.25 -0.70 -11.54
N HIS A 255 -17.17 -1.68 -12.46
CA HIS A 255 -17.83 -2.98 -12.33
C HIS A 255 -17.33 -3.73 -11.08
N TYR A 256 -16.01 -3.81 -10.85
CA TYR A 256 -15.43 -4.40 -9.64
C TYR A 256 -15.97 -3.72 -8.36
N ASN A 257 -16.04 -2.39 -8.33
CA ASN A 257 -16.58 -1.64 -7.19
C ASN A 257 -18.09 -1.77 -7.01
N MET A 258 -18.84 -2.08 -8.06
CA MET A 258 -20.25 -2.47 -7.94
C MET A 258 -20.41 -3.90 -7.42
N GLY A 259 -19.38 -4.75 -7.49
CA GLY A 259 -19.42 -6.19 -7.20
C GLY A 259 -19.62 -7.06 -8.43
N LEU A 260 -19.67 -6.44 -9.61
CA LEU A 260 -19.80 -7.04 -10.94
C LEU A 260 -18.44 -7.57 -11.39
N TYR A 261 -17.93 -8.58 -10.69
CA TYR A 261 -16.57 -9.11 -10.86
C TYR A 261 -16.37 -9.85 -12.19
N ARG A 262 -17.44 -10.35 -12.82
CA ARG A 262 -17.37 -11.07 -14.11
C ARG A 262 -17.18 -10.08 -15.26
N GLU A 263 -17.92 -8.98 -15.18
CA GLU A 263 -17.91 -7.83 -16.06
C GLU A 263 -16.56 -7.11 -15.94
N ALA A 264 -16.08 -6.91 -14.71
CA ALA A 264 -14.75 -6.39 -14.42
C ALA A 264 -13.62 -7.24 -15.04
N LEU A 265 -13.69 -8.57 -14.90
CA LEU A 265 -12.73 -9.47 -15.53
C LEU A 265 -12.79 -9.35 -17.06
N GLY A 266 -13.99 -9.25 -17.64
CA GLY A 266 -14.17 -9.04 -19.08
C GLY A 266 -13.51 -7.75 -19.57
N ASP A 267 -13.73 -6.63 -18.89
CA ASP A 267 -13.10 -5.35 -19.24
C ASP A 267 -11.57 -5.38 -19.11
N PHE A 268 -11.03 -5.97 -18.02
CA PHE A 268 -9.57 -6.08 -17.89
C PHE A 268 -8.96 -7.02 -18.94
N LEU A 269 -9.64 -8.12 -19.30
CA LEU A 269 -9.21 -9.00 -20.40
C LEU A 269 -9.24 -8.27 -21.75
N ASP A 270 -10.25 -7.45 -22.02
CA ASP A 270 -10.34 -6.68 -23.26
C ASP A 270 -9.32 -5.53 -23.32
N VAL A 271 -8.89 -4.98 -22.18
CA VAL A 271 -7.72 -4.07 -22.11
C VAL A 271 -6.43 -4.79 -22.49
N VAL A 272 -6.26 -6.06 -22.08
CA VAL A 272 -5.11 -6.88 -22.53
C VAL A 272 -5.19 -7.17 -24.03
N LYS A 273 -6.33 -7.67 -24.54
CA LYS A 273 -6.53 -7.91 -25.98
C LYS A 273 -6.30 -6.66 -26.84
N TYR A 274 -6.79 -5.50 -26.40
CA TYR A 274 -6.58 -4.22 -27.09
C TYR A 274 -5.10 -3.81 -27.09
N SER A 275 -4.40 -4.04 -25.99
CA SER A 275 -2.96 -3.78 -25.88
C SER A 275 -2.13 -4.71 -26.78
N ASP A 276 -2.60 -5.93 -27.02
CA ASP A 276 -1.90 -6.96 -27.80
C ASP A 276 -2.20 -6.90 -29.31
N LYS A 277 -3.44 -6.56 -29.71
CA LYS A 277 -3.77 -6.41 -31.13
C LYS A 277 -3.02 -5.26 -31.82
N GLN A 278 -2.56 -4.25 -31.08
CA GLN A 278 -1.86 -3.09 -31.65
C GLN A 278 -0.33 -3.20 -31.51
N ARG A 279 0.29 -3.88 -32.49
CA ARG A 279 1.75 -3.90 -32.71
C ARG A 279 2.34 -2.48 -32.62
N GLY A 280 3.51 -2.33 -31.99
CA GLY A 280 4.18 -1.04 -31.79
C GLY A 280 3.67 -0.17 -30.62
N GLY A 281 2.73 -0.66 -29.80
CA GLY A 281 2.15 0.07 -28.67
C GLY A 281 3.12 0.50 -27.56
N GLY A 282 3.59 1.75 -27.59
CA GLY A 282 4.57 2.30 -26.63
C GLY A 282 4.17 2.26 -25.14
N ARG A 283 5.17 2.52 -24.27
CA ARG A 283 5.24 2.23 -22.80
C ARG A 283 3.93 2.23 -21.99
N ASN A 284 3.00 3.15 -22.22
CA ASN A 284 1.74 3.20 -21.45
C ASN A 284 0.76 2.08 -21.82
N LYS A 285 0.77 1.54 -23.05
CA LYS A 285 0.02 0.31 -23.39
C LYS A 285 0.60 -0.90 -22.66
N LEU A 286 1.94 -0.98 -22.56
CA LEU A 286 2.61 -2.01 -21.74
C LEU A 286 2.31 -1.86 -20.24
N VAL A 287 2.16 -0.63 -19.72
CA VAL A 287 1.68 -0.40 -18.35
C VAL A 287 0.22 -0.81 -18.18
N LEU A 288 -0.68 -0.49 -19.13
CA LEU A 288 -2.07 -0.99 -19.11
C LEU A 288 -2.12 -2.51 -19.15
N LYS A 289 -1.40 -3.17 -20.07
CA LYS A 289 -1.35 -4.64 -20.11
C LYS A 289 -0.84 -5.21 -18.78
N ARG A 290 0.25 -4.68 -18.23
CA ARG A 290 0.83 -5.16 -16.96
C ARG A 290 -0.13 -4.94 -15.78
N GLU A 291 -0.72 -3.75 -15.63
CA GLU A 291 -1.67 -3.49 -14.52
C GLU A 291 -3.01 -4.20 -14.72
N ALA A 292 -3.53 -4.30 -15.94
CA ALA A 292 -4.72 -5.11 -16.24
C ALA A 292 -4.47 -6.60 -15.96
N ILE A 293 -3.30 -7.16 -16.30
CA ILE A 293 -2.91 -8.52 -15.88
C ILE A 293 -2.84 -8.63 -14.35
N ARG A 294 -2.23 -7.65 -13.67
CA ARG A 294 -2.14 -7.61 -12.19
C ARG A 294 -3.51 -7.48 -11.52
N ASP A 295 -4.47 -6.82 -12.16
CA ASP A 295 -5.84 -6.61 -11.69
C ASP A 295 -6.79 -7.74 -12.13
N ILE A 296 -6.49 -8.45 -13.22
CA ILE A 296 -7.03 -9.78 -13.53
C ILE A 296 -6.68 -10.73 -12.38
N VAL A 297 -5.42 -10.78 -11.92
CA VAL A 297 -5.03 -11.59 -10.76
C VAL A 297 -5.85 -11.21 -9.51
N LYS A 298 -6.06 -9.91 -9.22
CA LYS A 298 -6.93 -9.47 -8.11
C LYS A 298 -8.39 -9.91 -8.30
N THR A 299 -8.96 -9.70 -9.48
CA THR A 299 -10.37 -10.01 -9.77
C THR A 299 -10.63 -11.53 -9.74
N TYR A 300 -9.66 -12.33 -10.17
CA TYR A 300 -9.67 -13.79 -10.10
C TYR A 300 -9.85 -14.31 -8.65
N VAL A 301 -9.34 -13.60 -7.64
CA VAL A 301 -9.49 -13.95 -6.22
C VAL A 301 -10.94 -13.83 -5.73
N HIS A 302 -11.81 -13.11 -6.44
CA HIS A 302 -13.21 -12.83 -6.06
C HIS A 302 -14.23 -13.71 -6.81
N LEU A 303 -13.86 -14.28 -7.96
CA LEU A 303 -14.74 -15.10 -8.78
C LEU A 303 -14.85 -16.54 -8.25
N ALA A 304 -16.07 -16.98 -7.89
CA ALA A 304 -16.30 -18.30 -7.32
C ALA A 304 -15.85 -19.46 -8.24
N LYS A 305 -16.10 -19.35 -9.56
CA LYS A 305 -15.71 -20.35 -10.57
C LYS A 305 -14.20 -20.30 -10.94
N ALA A 306 -13.41 -19.41 -10.31
CA ALA A 306 -11.98 -19.22 -10.57
C ALA A 306 -11.13 -19.82 -9.43
N THR A 307 -10.33 -20.85 -9.76
CA THR A 307 -9.62 -21.70 -8.79
C THR A 307 -8.12 -21.75 -9.05
N PRO A 308 -7.25 -21.96 -8.03
CA PRO A 308 -5.79 -22.00 -8.23
C PRO A 308 -5.35 -23.03 -9.29
N LYS A 309 -5.99 -24.22 -9.33
CA LYS A 309 -5.73 -25.24 -10.36
C LYS A 309 -5.97 -24.74 -11.80
N LYS A 310 -6.97 -23.87 -12.01
CA LYS A 310 -7.26 -23.26 -13.32
C LYS A 310 -6.40 -22.03 -13.63
N ALA A 311 -5.65 -21.49 -12.66
CA ALA A 311 -4.90 -20.25 -12.82
C ALA A 311 -3.67 -20.41 -13.73
N LEU A 312 -2.96 -21.55 -13.67
CA LEU A 312 -1.80 -21.83 -14.53
C LEU A 312 -2.15 -21.73 -16.02
N THR A 313 -3.14 -22.50 -16.48
CA THR A 313 -3.59 -22.51 -17.88
C THR A 313 -4.18 -21.16 -18.30
N PHE A 314 -4.94 -20.52 -17.41
CA PHE A 314 -5.55 -19.21 -17.65
C PHE A 314 -4.50 -18.11 -17.84
N PHE A 315 -3.52 -17.99 -16.94
CA PHE A 315 -2.45 -17.00 -17.07
C PHE A 315 -1.49 -17.34 -18.22
N ARG A 316 -1.22 -18.62 -18.51
CA ARG A 316 -0.40 -19.03 -19.67
C ARG A 316 -1.03 -18.57 -21.00
N LYS A 317 -2.37 -18.58 -21.12
CA LYS A 317 -3.08 -18.07 -22.31
C LYS A 317 -3.10 -16.53 -22.42
N ILE A 318 -2.77 -15.79 -21.35
CA ILE A 318 -2.84 -14.31 -21.29
C ILE A 318 -1.43 -13.67 -21.28
N ALA A 319 -0.44 -14.37 -20.71
CA ALA A 319 0.92 -13.91 -20.52
C ALA A 319 1.89 -15.13 -20.44
N PRO A 320 2.15 -15.81 -21.58
CA PRO A 320 2.88 -17.07 -21.61
C PRO A 320 4.28 -16.99 -20.98
N ASP A 321 4.97 -15.86 -21.12
CA ASP A 321 6.35 -15.67 -20.61
C ASP A 321 6.40 -15.35 -19.10
N GLN A 322 5.25 -15.03 -18.48
CA GLN A 322 5.16 -14.51 -17.10
C GLN A 322 4.18 -15.30 -16.21
N TYR A 323 3.54 -16.34 -16.72
CA TYR A 323 2.47 -17.05 -16.00
C TYR A 323 2.89 -17.64 -14.64
N LEU A 324 4.14 -18.10 -14.49
CA LEU A 324 4.66 -18.60 -13.21
C LEU A 324 4.85 -17.47 -12.18
N ASP A 325 5.35 -16.31 -12.60
CA ASP A 325 5.51 -15.13 -11.73
C ASP A 325 4.14 -14.56 -11.31
N LEU A 326 3.15 -14.63 -12.22
CA LEU A 326 1.75 -14.28 -11.93
C LEU A 326 1.12 -15.28 -10.95
N CYS A 327 1.47 -16.57 -11.03
CA CYS A 327 1.12 -17.57 -10.01
C CYS A 327 1.83 -17.31 -8.67
N GLU A 328 3.14 -17.00 -8.63
CA GLU A 328 3.86 -16.61 -7.40
C GLU A 328 3.29 -15.33 -6.76
N ARG A 329 2.71 -14.44 -7.57
CA ARG A 329 2.02 -13.23 -7.10
C ARG A 329 0.59 -13.52 -6.65
N LEU A 330 -0.12 -14.45 -7.31
CA LEU A 330 -1.42 -14.95 -6.86
C LEU A 330 -1.30 -15.71 -5.53
N ALA A 331 -0.23 -16.48 -5.33
CA ALA A 331 0.05 -17.17 -4.07
C ALA A 331 0.10 -16.17 -2.90
N ARG A 332 1.00 -15.18 -2.98
CA ARG A 332 1.12 -14.11 -1.98
C ARG A 332 -0.18 -13.34 -1.77
N LEU A 333 -0.87 -12.92 -2.84
CA LEU A 333 -2.17 -12.25 -2.73
C LEU A 333 -3.26 -13.12 -2.09
N TYR A 334 -3.14 -14.44 -2.14
CA TYR A 334 -3.99 -15.33 -1.35
C TYR A 334 -3.59 -15.35 0.13
N SER A 335 -2.31 -15.36 0.49
CA SER A 335 -1.87 -15.18 1.89
C SER A 335 -2.34 -13.83 2.46
N ASP A 336 -2.04 -12.73 1.76
CA ASP A 336 -2.37 -11.35 2.17
C ASP A 336 -3.87 -11.13 2.46
N LYS A 337 -4.74 -11.88 1.78
CA LYS A 337 -6.21 -11.81 1.94
C LYS A 337 -6.75 -12.87 2.91
N GLY A 338 -5.91 -13.52 3.72
CA GLY A 338 -6.28 -14.59 4.65
C GLY A 338 -6.68 -15.91 3.96
N LYS A 339 -6.58 -15.99 2.64
CA LYS A 339 -6.89 -17.17 1.83
C LYS A 339 -5.67 -18.09 1.71
N PHE A 340 -4.84 -18.19 2.74
CA PHE A 340 -3.58 -18.96 2.76
C PHE A 340 -3.71 -20.39 2.20
N LYS A 341 -4.84 -21.08 2.38
CA LYS A 341 -5.11 -22.38 1.75
C LYS A 341 -4.92 -22.35 0.22
N ARG A 342 -5.35 -21.27 -0.44
CA ARG A 342 -5.14 -21.04 -1.88
C ARG A 342 -3.71 -20.55 -2.20
N SER A 343 -2.99 -19.97 -1.22
CA SER A 343 -1.56 -19.63 -1.33
C SER A 343 -0.69 -20.87 -1.36
N ASN A 344 -0.81 -21.74 -0.35
CA ASN A 344 -0.03 -22.98 -0.24
C ASN A 344 -0.38 -23.96 -1.36
N GLN A 345 -1.64 -23.98 -1.85
CA GLN A 345 -1.98 -24.66 -3.10
C GLN A 345 -1.16 -24.14 -4.29
N MET A 346 -1.04 -22.81 -4.44
CA MET A 346 -0.32 -22.20 -5.55
C MET A 346 1.20 -22.41 -5.44
N TYR A 347 1.80 -22.27 -4.25
CA TYR A 347 3.19 -22.64 -3.98
C TYR A 347 3.47 -24.14 -4.19
N GLY A 348 2.52 -25.02 -3.83
CA GLY A 348 2.60 -26.45 -4.09
C GLY A 348 2.68 -26.77 -5.58
N GLU A 349 1.84 -26.17 -6.42
CA GLU A 349 1.97 -26.33 -7.89
C GLU A 349 3.28 -25.73 -8.43
N LEU A 350 3.79 -24.64 -7.86
CA LEU A 350 5.07 -24.06 -8.26
C LEU A 350 6.27 -24.97 -7.95
N ILE A 351 6.28 -25.65 -6.79
CA ILE A 351 7.31 -26.65 -6.45
C ILE A 351 7.24 -27.86 -7.40
N LYS A 352 6.03 -28.30 -7.82
CA LYS A 352 5.89 -29.37 -8.83
C LYS A 352 6.45 -28.99 -10.20
N VAL A 353 6.42 -27.70 -10.57
CA VAL A 353 6.93 -27.20 -11.86
C VAL A 353 8.43 -26.87 -11.82
N LYS A 354 8.95 -26.35 -10.69
CA LYS A 354 10.35 -25.90 -10.55
C LYS A 354 11.26 -26.90 -9.82
N LYS A 355 10.97 -28.20 -9.88
CA LYS A 355 11.64 -29.28 -9.10
C LYS A 355 13.17 -29.29 -9.14
N SER A 356 13.77 -28.90 -10.26
CA SER A 356 15.22 -28.95 -10.50
C SER A 356 16.00 -27.70 -10.06
N SER A 357 15.32 -26.63 -9.63
CA SER A 357 15.96 -25.40 -9.16
C SER A 357 16.09 -25.39 -7.64
N TYR A 358 17.27 -25.00 -7.15
CA TYR A 358 17.58 -24.77 -5.75
C TYR A 358 16.62 -23.75 -5.08
N ARG A 359 15.90 -22.92 -5.85
CA ARG A 359 14.82 -22.05 -5.34
C ARG A 359 13.73 -22.80 -4.57
N VAL A 360 13.53 -24.12 -4.77
CA VAL A 360 12.59 -24.92 -3.96
C VAL A 360 12.89 -24.83 -2.47
N VAL A 361 14.16 -24.71 -2.06
CA VAL A 361 14.57 -24.49 -0.65
C VAL A 361 13.96 -23.19 -0.10
N SER A 362 13.93 -22.14 -0.91
CA SER A 362 13.34 -20.85 -0.55
C SER A 362 11.81 -20.86 -0.60
N TYR A 363 11.19 -21.68 -1.46
CA TYR A 363 9.73 -21.88 -1.44
C TYR A 363 9.28 -22.75 -0.25
N GLN A 364 10.05 -23.77 0.15
CA GLN A 364 9.81 -24.55 1.35
C GLN A 364 9.88 -23.65 2.60
N ARG A 365 10.89 -22.78 2.67
CA ARG A 365 10.98 -21.76 3.72
C ARG A 365 9.87 -20.70 3.64
N ALA A 366 9.43 -20.28 2.45
CA ALA A 366 8.24 -19.43 2.34
C ALA A 366 6.96 -20.18 2.77
N ILE A 367 6.91 -21.51 2.67
CA ILE A 367 5.83 -22.32 3.24
C ILE A 367 5.93 -22.38 4.76
N ILE A 368 7.14 -22.51 5.35
CA ILE A 368 7.37 -22.28 6.80
C ILE A 368 6.75 -20.94 7.21
N GLU A 369 7.18 -19.85 6.58
CA GLU A 369 6.83 -18.49 7.01
C GLU A 369 5.33 -18.19 6.77
N ASN A 370 4.72 -18.70 5.68
CA ASN A 370 3.27 -18.64 5.47
C ASN A 370 2.48 -19.55 6.42
N ALA A 371 3.11 -20.59 6.97
CA ALA A 371 2.53 -21.50 7.93
C ALA A 371 2.64 -20.91 9.35
N GLU A 372 3.78 -20.40 9.77
CA GLU A 372 3.97 -19.54 10.96
C GLU A 372 2.95 -18.38 10.95
N SER A 373 2.75 -17.72 9.80
CA SER A 373 1.72 -16.68 9.61
C SER A 373 0.27 -17.19 9.61
N LEU A 374 0.07 -18.49 9.40
CA LEU A 374 -1.18 -19.22 9.64
C LEU A 374 -1.29 -19.72 11.11
N GLY A 375 -0.28 -19.48 11.95
CA GLY A 375 -0.16 -19.99 13.31
C GLY A 375 0.44 -21.41 13.41
N LYS A 376 1.53 -21.72 12.68
CA LYS A 376 2.06 -23.09 12.53
C LYS A 376 3.60 -23.21 12.53
N GLN A 377 4.26 -22.96 13.65
CA GLN A 377 5.71 -23.22 13.79
C GLN A 377 6.10 -24.72 13.67
N VAL A 378 5.13 -25.63 13.70
CA VAL A 378 5.36 -27.07 13.42
C VAL A 378 5.58 -27.33 11.92
N ASP A 379 5.14 -26.42 11.04
CA ASP A 379 5.65 -26.42 9.67
C ASP A 379 7.13 -26.00 9.69
N SER A 380 7.61 -25.11 10.58
CA SER A 380 9.04 -24.80 10.72
C SER A 380 9.91 -26.02 11.03
N VAL A 381 9.58 -26.83 12.04
CA VAL A 381 10.36 -28.05 12.37
C VAL A 381 10.18 -29.14 11.30
N ARG A 382 8.98 -29.32 10.73
CA ARG A 382 8.74 -30.34 9.70
C ARG A 382 9.38 -29.97 8.36
N GLU A 383 9.26 -28.72 7.95
CA GLU A 383 9.92 -28.17 6.78
C GLU A 383 11.42 -27.94 7.05
N LEU A 384 11.90 -27.98 8.32
CA LEU A 384 13.32 -28.12 8.70
C LEU A 384 13.80 -29.56 8.53
N LYS A 385 13.03 -30.59 8.93
CA LYS A 385 13.34 -31.99 8.56
C LYS A 385 13.27 -32.19 7.03
N ARG A 386 12.37 -31.49 6.34
CA ARG A 386 12.39 -31.37 4.86
C ARG A 386 13.50 -30.45 4.34
N LEU A 387 13.98 -29.46 5.08
CA LEU A 387 15.14 -28.64 4.72
C LEU A 387 16.37 -29.52 4.77
N VAL A 388 16.60 -30.27 5.85
CA VAL A 388 17.64 -31.30 5.95
C VAL A 388 17.54 -32.30 4.78
N SER A 389 16.34 -32.78 4.43
CA SER A 389 16.13 -33.70 3.29
C SER A 389 16.33 -33.06 1.90
N LEU A 390 15.84 -31.83 1.68
CA LEU A 390 15.94 -31.11 0.41
C LEU A 390 17.35 -30.55 0.23
N TRP A 391 18.00 -30.07 1.29
CA TRP A 391 19.41 -29.70 1.32
C TRP A 391 20.27 -30.93 1.01
N LYS A 392 20.07 -32.09 1.68
CA LYS A 392 20.76 -33.35 1.36
C LYS A 392 20.62 -33.79 -0.12
N ARG A 393 19.64 -33.30 -0.88
CA ARG A 393 19.40 -33.67 -2.30
C ARG A 393 19.71 -32.56 -3.33
N ALA A 394 19.32 -31.32 -3.06
CA ALA A 394 19.42 -30.17 -3.98
C ALA A 394 20.83 -29.58 -4.08
N GLN A 395 21.78 -30.07 -3.27
CA GLN A 395 23.22 -29.76 -3.40
C GLN A 395 23.82 -30.13 -4.78
N LYS A 396 23.10 -30.93 -5.59
CA LYS A 396 23.51 -31.33 -6.95
C LYS A 396 22.80 -30.55 -8.07
N ALA A 397 22.08 -29.47 -7.76
CA ALA A 397 21.37 -28.66 -8.77
C ALA A 397 22.31 -27.65 -9.45
N SER A 398 22.05 -27.32 -10.72
CA SER A 398 22.91 -26.42 -11.51
C SER A 398 22.86 -24.95 -11.08
N ASP A 399 21.88 -24.54 -10.26
CA ASP A 399 21.81 -23.23 -9.61
C ASP A 399 22.21 -23.25 -8.11
N ALA A 400 22.86 -24.32 -7.64
CA ALA A 400 23.34 -24.47 -6.26
C ALA A 400 24.80 -23.99 -6.09
N GLU A 401 24.97 -22.69 -5.80
CA GLU A 401 26.29 -22.08 -5.54
C GLU A 401 26.99 -22.71 -4.30
N PRO A 402 28.24 -23.23 -4.40
CA PRO A 402 28.90 -23.95 -3.30
C PRO A 402 29.06 -23.13 -2.01
N LYS A 403 29.33 -21.82 -2.13
CA LYS A 403 29.45 -20.88 -0.99
C LYS A 403 28.15 -20.75 -0.19
N ARG A 404 27.01 -21.03 -0.82
CA ARG A 404 25.69 -21.05 -0.17
C ARG A 404 25.44 -22.38 0.54
N VAL A 405 25.76 -23.49 -0.12
CA VAL A 405 25.59 -24.86 0.40
C VAL A 405 26.32 -25.11 1.72
N ALA A 406 27.61 -24.74 1.79
CA ALA A 406 28.43 -25.00 2.99
C ALA A 406 27.97 -24.18 4.21
N LYS A 407 27.41 -22.99 3.95
CA LYS A 407 26.85 -22.09 4.97
C LYS A 407 25.63 -22.70 5.66
N ASP A 408 24.80 -23.44 4.92
CA ASP A 408 23.60 -24.06 5.46
C ASP A 408 23.91 -25.29 6.35
N LYS A 409 24.96 -26.08 6.07
CA LYS A 409 25.32 -27.27 6.91
C LYS A 409 25.60 -26.91 8.36
N LYS A 410 26.45 -25.89 8.59
CA LYS A 410 26.85 -25.48 9.94
C LYS A 410 25.68 -24.87 10.73
N GLY A 411 24.68 -24.31 10.04
CA GLY A 411 23.42 -23.85 10.63
C GLY A 411 22.44 -24.97 11.00
N ILE A 412 22.83 -26.25 10.95
CA ILE A 412 21.96 -27.40 11.24
C ILE A 412 22.39 -28.17 12.51
N GLU A 413 23.65 -28.64 12.65
CA GLU A 413 24.08 -29.35 13.89
C GLU A 413 24.23 -28.40 15.09
N ALA A 414 24.84 -27.24 14.89
CA ALA A 414 24.99 -26.22 15.94
C ALA A 414 23.66 -25.51 16.26
N LEU A 415 22.61 -25.79 15.50
CA LEU A 415 21.24 -25.77 16.01
C LEU A 415 21.01 -27.03 16.85
N LEU A 416 20.88 -28.20 16.21
CA LEU A 416 20.62 -29.52 16.82
C LEU A 416 21.17 -29.70 18.26
N ARG A 417 22.47 -29.88 18.53
CA ARG A 417 22.95 -30.15 19.90
C ARG A 417 22.79 -28.96 20.86
N ARG A 418 22.83 -27.74 20.34
CA ARG A 418 22.48 -26.51 21.07
C ARG A 418 20.96 -26.31 21.24
N LEU A 419 20.17 -27.27 20.79
CA LEU A 419 18.76 -27.52 21.04
C LEU A 419 18.55 -28.93 21.62
N ALA A 420 19.60 -29.57 22.17
CA ALA A 420 19.55 -30.90 22.81
C ALA A 420 19.85 -30.84 24.31
N THR A 421 20.97 -30.24 24.73
CA THR A 421 21.39 -30.20 26.16
C THR A 421 21.40 -28.80 26.76
N GLN A 422 21.61 -27.76 25.94
CA GLN A 422 21.01 -26.44 26.20
C GLN A 422 19.47 -26.50 26.12
N TYR A 423 18.93 -27.63 25.68
CA TYR A 423 17.56 -28.02 25.93
C TYR A 423 17.50 -28.86 27.22
N HIS A 424 17.99 -30.11 27.38
CA HIS A 424 17.81 -30.85 28.67
C HIS A 424 18.19 -30.07 29.96
N ARG A 425 19.33 -29.39 30.05
CA ARG A 425 19.64 -28.61 31.29
C ARG A 425 18.82 -27.33 31.43
N GLN A 426 18.26 -26.82 30.34
CA GLN A 426 17.13 -25.90 30.37
C GLN A 426 15.96 -26.70 30.93
N ALA A 427 15.46 -27.74 30.26
CA ALA A 427 14.36 -28.63 30.65
C ALA A 427 14.34 -29.07 32.12
N SER A 428 15.45 -29.45 32.75
CA SER A 428 15.44 -29.86 34.16
C SER A 428 15.44 -28.71 35.17
N LYS A 429 15.76 -27.48 34.73
CA LYS A 429 15.57 -26.21 35.47
C LYS A 429 14.29 -25.45 35.10
N THR A 430 13.82 -25.59 33.86
CA THR A 430 12.64 -24.90 33.29
C THR A 430 11.41 -25.81 33.18
N LYS A 431 11.56 -27.10 33.51
CA LYS A 431 10.54 -28.18 33.44
C LYS A 431 9.77 -28.17 32.11
N SER A 432 10.53 -28.17 31.01
CA SER A 432 10.06 -27.81 29.66
C SER A 432 10.06 -28.99 28.70
N ASP A 433 8.87 -29.43 28.28
CA ASP A 433 8.65 -30.68 27.53
C ASP A 433 9.25 -30.70 26.11
N GLU A 434 9.48 -29.56 25.45
CA GLU A 434 10.19 -29.51 24.17
C GLU A 434 11.71 -29.37 24.37
N ASP A 435 12.14 -28.72 25.45
CA ASP A 435 13.53 -28.82 25.90
C ASP A 435 13.87 -30.25 26.36
N TYR A 436 12.85 -31.01 26.74
CA TYR A 436 12.87 -32.42 27.11
C TYR A 436 12.67 -33.36 25.91
N ASN A 437 11.98 -32.94 24.85
CA ASN A 437 11.70 -33.78 23.66
C ASN A 437 12.55 -33.48 22.43
N ILE A 438 13.21 -32.33 22.34
CA ILE A 438 14.39 -32.16 21.48
C ILE A 438 15.65 -32.50 22.27
N ALA A 439 15.62 -32.52 23.62
CA ALA A 439 16.49 -33.43 24.35
C ALA A 439 16.21 -34.89 23.98
N TYR A 440 14.97 -35.41 24.06
CA TYR A 440 14.70 -36.81 23.71
C TYR A 440 15.01 -37.12 22.24
N GLU A 441 14.52 -36.35 21.26
CA GLU A 441 14.84 -36.56 19.85
C GLU A 441 16.33 -36.41 19.56
N LEU A 442 17.10 -35.63 20.34
CA LEU A 442 18.56 -35.47 20.16
C LEU A 442 19.39 -36.07 21.31
N TYR A 443 18.76 -36.96 22.07
CA TYR A 443 19.33 -38.09 22.77
C TYR A 443 19.03 -39.35 21.96
N VAL A 444 17.98 -39.38 21.12
CA VAL A 444 17.68 -40.46 20.17
C VAL A 444 18.47 -40.31 18.88
N ASP A 445 18.38 -39.19 18.14
CA ASP A 445 19.28 -38.90 17.00
C ASP A 445 20.74 -38.84 17.45
N TYR A 446 21.04 -38.71 18.75
CA TYR A 446 22.39 -38.82 19.31
C TYR A 446 22.77 -40.28 19.66
N MET A 447 21.93 -41.03 20.39
CA MET A 447 22.03 -42.49 20.55
C MET A 447 21.85 -43.28 19.23
N LYS A 448 21.66 -42.60 18.09
CA LYS A 448 21.48 -43.20 16.75
C LYS A 448 22.43 -42.67 15.68
N THR A 449 22.91 -41.43 15.79
CA THR A 449 23.93 -40.86 14.88
C THR A 449 25.32 -40.79 15.52
N PHE A 450 25.42 -40.90 16.86
CA PHE A 450 26.63 -40.60 17.65
C PHE A 450 26.81 -41.49 18.91
N ALA A 451 26.25 -42.71 18.95
CA ALA A 451 26.28 -43.59 20.13
C ALA A 451 27.64 -44.25 20.42
N GLY A 452 27.79 -44.79 21.64
CA GLY A 452 29.01 -45.47 22.11
C GLY A 452 30.08 -44.55 22.70
N GLY A 453 29.77 -43.26 22.86
CA GLY A 453 30.65 -42.27 23.50
C GLY A 453 30.76 -42.41 25.02
N ARG A 454 31.56 -41.53 25.62
CA ARG A 454 32.02 -41.56 27.02
C ARG A 454 30.92 -41.40 28.09
N ASP A 455 29.72 -40.93 27.72
CA ASP A 455 28.67 -40.50 28.66
C ASP A 455 27.41 -41.39 28.49
N SER A 456 27.27 -42.49 29.26
CA SER A 456 26.24 -43.53 28.98
C SER A 456 25.41 -44.07 30.18
N TYR A 457 25.96 -44.80 31.17
CA TYR A 457 25.15 -45.35 32.28
C TYR A 457 24.46 -44.24 33.09
N ASP A 458 25.19 -43.17 33.39
CA ASP A 458 24.60 -41.98 34.02
C ASP A 458 23.63 -41.28 33.08
N MET A 459 23.90 -41.22 31.78
CA MET A 459 22.89 -40.82 30.77
C MET A 459 21.73 -41.82 30.62
N GLY A 460 21.76 -42.94 31.36
CA GLY A 460 20.82 -44.07 31.44
C GLY A 460 19.99 -44.07 32.74
N TYR A 461 20.54 -43.67 33.88
CA TYR A 461 19.77 -43.33 35.09
C TYR A 461 19.25 -41.88 35.04
N TYR A 462 20.05 -40.93 34.51
CA TYR A 462 19.54 -39.72 33.84
C TYR A 462 18.92 -40.04 32.46
N PHE A 463 18.59 -41.31 32.18
CA PHE A 463 17.42 -41.67 31.36
C PHE A 463 16.27 -42.11 32.26
N ALA A 464 16.39 -43.06 33.19
CA ALA A 464 15.27 -43.55 34.03
C ALA A 464 14.63 -42.51 34.96
N GLU A 465 15.41 -41.78 35.76
CA GLU A 465 14.95 -40.60 36.51
C GLU A 465 14.59 -39.45 35.57
N LEU A 466 15.28 -39.36 34.42
CA LEU A 466 14.81 -38.47 33.36
C LEU A 466 13.50 -38.97 32.75
N LEU A 467 13.10 -40.23 32.83
CA LEU A 467 11.86 -40.79 32.28
C LEU A 467 10.72 -40.63 33.31
N MET A 468 11.00 -40.66 34.62
CA MET A 468 10.10 -40.10 35.63
C MET A 468 9.93 -38.59 35.47
N THR A 469 11.02 -37.86 35.25
CA THR A 469 10.98 -36.39 35.13
C THR A 469 10.38 -35.92 33.80
N LEU A 470 10.62 -36.65 32.70
CA LEU A 470 9.94 -36.56 31.39
C LEU A 470 8.50 -37.09 31.44
N GLN A 471 8.08 -37.71 32.55
CA GLN A 471 6.75 -38.28 32.71
C GLN A 471 6.43 -39.36 31.66
N LYS A 472 7.46 -40.04 31.17
CA LYS A 472 7.41 -41.22 30.30
C LYS A 472 7.15 -42.46 31.15
N TRP A 473 6.08 -42.41 31.95
CA TRP A 473 5.79 -43.39 33.00
C TRP A 473 5.68 -44.84 32.53
N ASP A 474 5.44 -45.08 31.23
CA ASP A 474 5.43 -46.43 30.64
C ASP A 474 6.85 -46.93 30.37
N GLU A 475 7.70 -46.12 29.71
CA GLU A 475 9.13 -46.44 29.58
C GLU A 475 9.85 -46.42 30.94
N ALA A 476 9.41 -45.59 31.89
CA ALA A 476 9.92 -45.57 33.26
C ALA A 476 9.43 -46.79 34.04
N ALA A 477 8.14 -47.13 34.01
CA ALA A 477 7.64 -48.36 34.63
C ALA A 477 8.27 -49.59 33.97
N GLN A 478 8.53 -49.60 32.66
CA GLN A 478 9.23 -50.70 31.98
C GLN A 478 10.73 -50.71 32.28
N ASN A 479 11.40 -49.56 32.45
CA ASN A 479 12.79 -49.53 32.93
C ASN A 479 12.87 -49.94 34.41
N TYR A 480 11.95 -49.53 35.28
CA TYR A 480 11.90 -49.96 36.68
C TYR A 480 11.42 -51.41 36.84
N GLU A 481 10.47 -51.91 36.03
CA GLU A 481 10.08 -53.32 35.97
C GLU A 481 11.23 -54.16 35.39
N SER A 482 12.01 -53.62 34.44
CA SER A 482 13.26 -54.24 33.95
C SER A 482 14.34 -54.23 35.03
N ILE A 483 14.49 -53.16 35.82
CA ILE A 483 15.42 -53.08 36.95
C ILE A 483 14.98 -54.00 38.11
N LEU A 484 13.69 -54.09 38.40
CA LEU A 484 13.09 -55.03 39.37
C LEU A 484 13.22 -56.47 38.89
N ALA A 485 13.08 -56.75 37.60
CA ALA A 485 13.36 -58.07 37.03
C ALA A 485 14.86 -58.39 37.04
N GLN A 486 15.72 -57.38 36.90
CA GLN A 486 17.17 -57.51 37.01
C GLN A 486 17.62 -57.70 38.48
N LYS A 487 16.90 -57.16 39.47
CA LYS A 487 17.09 -57.35 40.93
C LYS A 487 15.77 -57.13 41.72
N PRO A 488 15.05 -58.18 42.16
CA PRO A 488 13.75 -58.03 42.83
C PRO A 488 13.78 -57.34 44.20
N ASP A 489 14.70 -57.71 45.09
CA ASP A 489 14.76 -57.24 46.49
C ASP A 489 15.91 -56.25 46.76
N GLY A 490 16.21 -55.38 45.79
CA GLY A 490 17.33 -54.42 45.84
C GLY A 490 17.04 -53.07 46.51
N GLU A 491 18.07 -52.22 46.57
CA GLU A 491 18.11 -50.92 47.26
C GLU A 491 17.05 -49.90 46.80
N HIS A 492 16.45 -50.09 45.62
CA HIS A 492 15.35 -49.24 45.12
C HIS A 492 14.00 -49.98 45.07
N SER A 493 13.88 -51.22 45.52
CA SER A 493 12.76 -52.11 45.14
C SER A 493 11.42 -51.82 45.81
N LYS A 494 11.38 -51.57 47.13
CA LYS A 494 10.13 -51.22 47.84
C LYS A 494 9.54 -49.92 47.30
N ASP A 495 10.42 -48.94 47.10
CA ASP A 495 10.06 -47.65 46.52
C ASP A 495 9.73 -47.78 45.04
N ALA A 496 10.33 -48.71 44.28
CA ALA A 496 9.91 -49.05 42.93
C ALA A 496 8.53 -49.73 42.89
N ALA A 497 8.17 -50.63 43.82
CA ALA A 497 6.84 -51.24 43.88
C ALA A 497 5.74 -50.21 44.23
N SER A 498 6.00 -49.34 45.22
CA SER A 498 5.17 -48.18 45.51
C SER A 498 5.11 -47.23 44.30
N SER A 499 6.27 -46.96 43.68
CA SER A 499 6.41 -46.22 42.43
C SER A 499 5.94 -46.97 41.20
N VAL A 500 5.39 -48.19 41.30
CA VAL A 500 4.72 -48.90 40.21
C VAL A 500 3.22 -48.78 40.38
N VAL A 501 2.65 -48.86 41.59
CA VAL A 501 1.28 -48.40 41.83
C VAL A 501 1.17 -46.89 41.56
N VAL A 502 2.19 -46.10 41.91
CA VAL A 502 2.26 -44.67 41.61
C VAL A 502 2.67 -44.42 40.16
N ALA A 503 3.63 -45.12 39.53
CA ALA A 503 3.88 -44.94 38.08
C ALA A 503 2.66 -45.34 37.27
N TYR A 504 1.96 -46.43 37.57
CA TYR A 504 0.67 -46.71 36.92
C TYR A 504 -0.36 -45.61 37.25
N LYS A 505 -0.52 -45.16 38.51
CA LYS A 505 -1.44 -44.04 38.82
C LYS A 505 -1.02 -42.70 38.19
N LYS A 506 0.24 -42.50 37.78
CA LYS A 506 0.78 -41.33 37.05
C LYS A 506 0.72 -41.49 35.52
N LEU A 507 0.91 -42.71 35.01
CA LEU A 507 0.81 -43.15 33.62
C LEU A 507 -0.62 -43.05 33.13
N LEU A 508 -1.51 -43.64 33.92
CA LEU A 508 -2.95 -43.66 33.70
C LEU A 508 -3.60 -42.37 34.24
N ASN A 509 -2.89 -41.68 35.13
CA ASN A 509 -3.09 -40.28 35.52
C ASN A 509 -4.55 -39.97 35.88
N ILE A 510 -5.14 -40.85 36.68
CA ILE A 510 -6.58 -40.87 36.90
C ILE A 510 -6.96 -39.68 37.78
N LYS A 511 -7.70 -38.75 37.17
CA LYS A 511 -7.85 -37.37 37.63
C LYS A 511 -9.28 -37.12 38.07
N ARG A 512 -9.43 -36.96 39.38
CA ARG A 512 -10.66 -36.43 39.98
C ARG A 512 -10.74 -34.93 39.75
N SER A 513 -11.95 -34.39 39.60
CA SER A 513 -12.14 -32.94 39.68
C SER A 513 -11.93 -32.47 41.13
N THR A 514 -11.37 -31.27 41.28
CA THR A 514 -11.17 -30.55 42.55
C THR A 514 -11.77 -29.14 42.47
N THR A 515 -12.69 -28.92 41.51
CA THR A 515 -13.28 -27.61 41.17
C THR A 515 -14.76 -27.77 40.80
N VAL A 516 -15.61 -26.83 41.19
CA VAL A 516 -17.07 -26.99 41.24
C VAL A 516 -17.72 -26.53 39.92
N GLY A 517 -17.33 -27.16 38.82
CA GLY A 517 -17.85 -26.82 37.49
C GLY A 517 -17.56 -27.90 36.45
N SER A 518 -18.42 -27.98 35.43
CA SER A 518 -18.43 -29.13 34.53
C SER A 518 -17.16 -29.23 33.68
N THR A 519 -16.70 -30.46 33.54
CA THR A 519 -15.32 -30.82 33.27
C THR A 519 -14.96 -30.74 31.80
N ILE A 520 -15.97 -30.67 30.92
CA ILE A 520 -15.78 -30.23 29.53
C ILE A 520 -15.33 -28.78 29.53
N LYS A 521 -14.06 -28.59 29.20
CA LYS A 521 -13.47 -27.25 29.03
C LYS A 521 -13.86 -26.69 27.66
N GLY A 522 -14.96 -25.92 27.63
CA GLY A 522 -15.32 -25.05 26.50
C GLY A 522 -15.86 -25.77 25.26
N GLY A 523 -16.78 -26.72 25.44
CA GLY A 523 -17.39 -27.47 24.34
C GLY A 523 -18.77 -26.94 23.92
N ASP A 524 -18.83 -26.09 22.90
CA ASP A 524 -20.02 -26.05 22.03
C ASP A 524 -20.12 -27.41 21.32
N GLY A 525 -20.99 -28.29 21.80
CA GLY A 525 -21.28 -29.50 21.06
C GLY A 525 -21.94 -29.15 19.72
N ASN A 526 -21.25 -29.44 18.60
CA ASN A 526 -21.81 -29.18 17.26
C ASN A 526 -21.28 -30.10 16.14
N SER A 527 -20.47 -31.12 16.49
CA SER A 527 -20.01 -32.17 15.58
C SER A 527 -21.01 -33.34 15.59
N GLY A 528 -22.11 -33.23 14.83
CA GLY A 528 -23.40 -33.93 15.04
C GLY A 528 -23.53 -35.47 15.01
N GLU A 529 -22.54 -36.26 15.44
CA GLU A 529 -22.62 -37.73 15.59
C GLU A 529 -22.51 -38.16 17.06
N THR A 530 -23.40 -39.02 17.56
CA THR A 530 -23.33 -39.55 18.93
C THR A 530 -22.03 -40.34 19.14
N VAL A 531 -21.33 -40.11 20.26
CA VAL A 531 -20.01 -40.72 20.47
C VAL A 531 -20.15 -42.19 20.88
N ALA A 532 -19.80 -43.10 19.96
CA ALA A 532 -19.84 -44.54 20.21
C ALA A 532 -18.95 -44.97 21.39
N ALA A 533 -19.39 -46.03 22.09
CA ALA A 533 -18.65 -46.69 23.16
C ALA A 533 -17.36 -47.36 22.64
N LYS A 534 -16.35 -47.47 23.50
CA LYS A 534 -15.01 -47.99 23.16
C LYS A 534 -14.58 -49.09 24.12
N SER A 535 -13.66 -49.94 23.68
CA SER A 535 -12.92 -50.85 24.57
C SER A 535 -12.06 -50.07 25.58
N ILE A 536 -11.78 -50.70 26.72
CA ILE A 536 -10.85 -50.18 27.73
C ILE A 536 -9.47 -50.79 27.44
N SER A 537 -8.41 -49.98 27.52
CA SER A 537 -7.06 -50.40 27.15
C SER A 537 -6.42 -51.32 28.19
N GLU A 538 -5.48 -52.16 27.74
CA GLU A 538 -4.74 -53.09 28.59
C GLU A 538 -4.04 -52.38 29.78
N PRO A 539 -3.38 -51.21 29.66
CA PRO A 539 -2.88 -50.49 30.84
C PRO A 539 -3.97 -50.09 31.83
N LYS A 540 -5.20 -49.77 31.39
CA LYS A 540 -6.34 -49.48 32.28
C LYS A 540 -6.93 -50.75 32.90
N GLN A 541 -6.83 -51.90 32.24
CA GLN A 541 -7.13 -53.21 32.84
C GLN A 541 -6.07 -53.60 33.88
N LYS A 542 -4.77 -53.50 33.53
CA LYS A 542 -3.63 -53.59 34.45
C LYS A 542 -3.76 -52.64 35.64
N PHE A 543 -4.29 -51.41 35.46
CA PHE A 543 -4.61 -50.52 36.58
C PHE A 543 -5.70 -51.07 37.49
N ILE A 544 -6.83 -51.50 36.91
CA ILE A 544 -7.96 -52.05 37.66
C ILE A 544 -7.52 -53.33 38.39
N GLU A 545 -6.61 -54.11 37.82
CA GLU A 545 -6.04 -55.32 38.41
C GLU A 545 -4.97 -55.04 39.47
N ALA A 546 -4.04 -54.11 39.24
CA ALA A 546 -3.09 -53.64 40.23
C ALA A 546 -3.80 -52.98 41.42
N SER A 547 -4.87 -52.24 41.17
CA SER A 547 -5.73 -51.64 42.21
C SER A 547 -6.55 -52.68 42.94
N LYS A 548 -7.10 -53.71 42.26
CA LYS A 548 -7.72 -54.88 42.92
C LYS A 548 -6.70 -55.66 43.75
N ARG A 549 -5.46 -55.78 43.28
CA ARG A 549 -4.35 -56.44 43.98
C ARG A 549 -3.96 -55.65 45.24
N TYR A 550 -3.89 -54.32 45.14
CA TYR A 550 -3.66 -53.40 46.26
C TYR A 550 -4.84 -53.39 47.26
N LEU A 551 -6.09 -53.40 46.79
CA LEU A 551 -7.30 -53.49 47.62
C LEU A 551 -7.50 -54.85 48.31
N LYS A 552 -6.69 -55.88 48.03
CA LYS A 552 -6.67 -57.07 48.90
C LYS A 552 -6.10 -56.78 50.28
N TYR A 553 -5.34 -55.69 50.43
CA TYR A 553 -4.69 -55.29 51.68
C TYR A 553 -5.49 -54.21 52.48
N VAL A 554 -6.64 -53.71 51.99
CA VAL A 554 -7.42 -52.59 52.61
C VAL A 554 -8.93 -52.71 52.34
N ARG A 555 -9.81 -52.43 53.32
CA ARG A 555 -11.29 -52.35 53.16
C ARG A 555 -11.95 -51.32 54.10
N GLY A 556 -13.14 -50.84 53.74
CA GLY A 556 -14.08 -50.19 54.67
C GLY A 556 -13.74 -48.75 55.05
N GLN A 557 -13.06 -48.01 54.17
CA GLN A 557 -12.49 -46.69 54.44
C GLN A 557 -12.81 -45.71 53.31
N SER A 558 -12.63 -44.39 53.54
CA SER A 558 -12.90 -43.34 52.55
C SER A 558 -12.23 -43.58 51.17
N ILE A 559 -11.04 -44.21 51.18
CA ILE A 559 -10.29 -44.61 49.98
C ILE A 559 -11.07 -45.53 49.01
N GLU A 560 -12.17 -46.15 49.46
CA GLU A 560 -13.04 -47.01 48.66
C GLU A 560 -13.99 -46.21 47.75
N THR A 561 -14.67 -45.18 48.27
CA THR A 561 -15.50 -44.26 47.46
C THR A 561 -14.64 -43.56 46.41
N ASP A 562 -13.45 -43.15 46.85
CA ASP A 562 -12.34 -42.62 46.08
C ASP A 562 -11.96 -43.47 44.85
N ILE A 563 -11.67 -44.76 45.05
CA ILE A 563 -11.29 -45.67 43.97
C ILE A 563 -12.52 -46.04 43.11
N SER A 564 -13.71 -46.09 43.68
CA SER A 564 -14.97 -46.28 42.93
C SER A 564 -15.27 -45.12 41.98
N TYR A 565 -14.90 -43.89 42.36
CA TYR A 565 -14.98 -42.68 41.54
C TYR A 565 -13.87 -42.65 40.47
N ASP A 566 -12.63 -43.04 40.80
CA ASP A 566 -11.55 -43.26 39.83
C ASP A 566 -11.96 -44.27 38.73
N ILE A 567 -12.69 -45.33 39.10
CA ILE A 567 -13.24 -46.32 38.16
C ILE A 567 -14.42 -45.75 37.35
N ALA A 568 -15.28 -44.92 37.94
CA ALA A 568 -16.35 -44.23 37.22
C ALA A 568 -15.80 -43.32 36.10
N LEU A 569 -14.72 -42.59 36.38
CA LEU A 569 -13.97 -41.78 35.42
C LEU A 569 -13.40 -42.64 34.27
N ILE A 570 -12.83 -43.81 34.57
CA ILE A 570 -12.32 -44.74 33.54
C ILE A 570 -13.42 -45.20 32.56
N TYR A 571 -14.64 -45.45 33.03
CA TYR A 571 -15.77 -45.78 32.14
C TYR A 571 -16.26 -44.57 31.35
N PHE A 572 -16.23 -43.38 31.96
CA PHE A 572 -16.63 -42.13 31.31
C PHE A 572 -15.72 -41.77 30.13
N ASP A 573 -14.39 -41.85 30.32
CA ASP A 573 -13.37 -41.69 29.28
C ASP A 573 -13.60 -42.59 28.05
N ALA A 574 -14.17 -43.78 28.27
CA ALA A 574 -14.39 -44.79 27.23
C ALA A 574 -15.70 -44.58 26.44
N ASN A 575 -16.43 -43.49 26.69
CA ASN A 575 -17.82 -43.29 26.24
C ASN A 575 -18.77 -44.44 26.66
N GLN A 576 -18.41 -45.25 27.67
CA GLN A 576 -19.32 -46.25 28.24
C GLN A 576 -20.26 -45.54 29.22
N PHE A 577 -21.00 -44.56 28.71
CA PHE A 577 -21.84 -43.65 29.49
C PHE A 577 -22.89 -44.42 30.29
N ASP A 578 -23.37 -45.56 29.78
CA ASP A 578 -24.33 -46.45 30.46
C ASP A 578 -23.75 -47.11 31.72
N LYS A 579 -22.42 -47.15 31.88
CA LYS A 579 -21.71 -47.60 33.10
C LYS A 579 -21.20 -46.45 33.96
N ALA A 580 -21.01 -45.26 33.38
CA ALA A 580 -20.51 -44.06 34.07
C ALA A 580 -21.63 -43.21 34.68
N ILE A 581 -22.70 -42.95 33.92
CA ILE A 581 -23.85 -42.14 34.37
C ILE A 581 -24.48 -42.72 35.65
N PRO A 582 -24.71 -44.04 35.82
CA PRO A 582 -25.24 -44.56 37.09
C PRO A 582 -24.33 -44.24 38.29
N ARG A 583 -23.01 -44.36 38.13
CA ARG A 583 -22.03 -44.08 39.19
C ARG A 583 -21.97 -42.60 39.55
N PHE A 584 -21.96 -41.70 38.56
CA PHE A 584 -21.98 -40.26 38.84
C PHE A 584 -23.35 -39.78 39.32
N LYS A 585 -24.46 -40.30 38.80
CA LYS A 585 -25.80 -39.93 39.24
C LYS A 585 -26.05 -40.34 40.69
N ASP A 586 -25.62 -41.53 41.10
CA ASP A 586 -25.70 -41.95 42.52
C ASP A 586 -24.91 -40.99 43.43
N ILE A 587 -23.66 -40.68 43.07
CA ILE A 587 -22.81 -39.76 43.85
C ILE A 587 -23.37 -38.31 43.86
N ALA A 588 -24.05 -37.88 42.78
CA ALA A 588 -24.61 -36.53 42.64
C ALA A 588 -26.01 -36.33 43.25
N GLU A 589 -26.89 -37.33 43.16
CA GLU A 589 -28.30 -37.21 43.54
C GLU A 589 -28.64 -37.94 44.85
N ASN A 590 -27.95 -39.04 45.19
CA ASN A 590 -28.22 -39.84 46.39
C ASN A 590 -27.24 -39.55 47.55
N LYS A 591 -26.04 -39.03 47.25
CA LYS A 591 -24.98 -38.75 48.23
C LYS A 591 -24.54 -37.27 48.24
N PRO A 592 -25.46 -36.28 48.23
CA PRO A 592 -25.15 -34.87 48.00
C PRO A 592 -24.15 -34.25 48.99
N ASN A 593 -24.02 -34.83 50.18
CA ASN A 593 -23.15 -34.34 51.26
C ASN A 593 -21.71 -34.89 51.20
N HIS A 594 -21.37 -35.77 50.25
CA HIS A 594 -20.00 -36.26 50.06
C HIS A 594 -19.16 -35.22 49.30
N GLU A 595 -17.88 -35.04 49.62
CA GLU A 595 -17.02 -34.02 48.98
C GLU A 595 -16.93 -34.14 47.44
N LEU A 596 -17.12 -35.35 46.91
CA LEU A 596 -17.13 -35.63 45.46
C LEU A 596 -18.50 -35.42 44.78
N ALA A 597 -19.57 -35.13 45.52
CA ALA A 597 -20.95 -35.09 45.01
C ALA A 597 -21.16 -34.03 43.93
N VAL A 598 -20.76 -32.78 44.23
CA VAL A 598 -20.92 -31.66 43.30
C VAL A 598 -19.98 -31.78 42.08
N TYR A 599 -18.90 -32.56 42.17
CA TYR A 599 -18.07 -32.91 41.01
C TYR A 599 -18.76 -33.95 40.12
N ALA A 600 -19.41 -34.97 40.71
CA ALA A 600 -20.19 -35.95 39.96
C ALA A 600 -21.40 -35.32 39.25
N ALA A 601 -22.10 -34.37 39.89
CA ALA A 601 -23.17 -33.57 39.28
C ALA A 601 -22.69 -32.82 38.02
N ASN A 602 -21.41 -32.45 38.02
CA ASN A 602 -20.76 -31.77 36.91
C ASN A 602 -20.37 -32.76 35.78
N TYR A 603 -19.71 -33.90 36.08
CA TYR A 603 -19.50 -34.97 35.09
C TYR A 603 -20.82 -35.51 34.48
N LEU A 604 -21.93 -35.42 35.21
CA LEU A 604 -23.28 -35.71 34.68
C LEU A 604 -23.71 -34.71 33.60
N LEU A 605 -23.58 -33.39 33.80
CA LEU A 605 -23.83 -32.40 32.74
C LEU A 605 -22.97 -32.67 31.50
N ASP A 606 -21.70 -33.00 31.71
CA ASP A 606 -20.76 -33.30 30.63
C ASP A 606 -21.19 -34.49 29.78
N SER A 607 -21.71 -35.53 30.43
CA SER A 607 -22.23 -36.73 29.77
C SER A 607 -23.22 -36.36 28.65
N TYR A 608 -24.11 -35.40 28.91
CA TYR A 608 -25.12 -34.96 27.94
C TYR A 608 -24.55 -34.04 26.85
N VAL A 609 -23.62 -33.12 27.17
CA VAL A 609 -22.91 -32.32 26.14
C VAL A 609 -22.21 -33.25 25.13
N LEU A 610 -21.51 -34.27 25.63
CA LEU A 610 -20.74 -35.21 24.79
C LEU A 610 -21.66 -36.10 23.96
N ARG A 611 -22.75 -36.62 24.56
CA ARG A 611 -23.82 -37.35 23.85
C ARG A 611 -24.57 -36.48 22.83
N LYS A 612 -24.31 -35.16 22.79
CA LYS A 612 -24.95 -34.17 21.90
C LYS A 612 -26.42 -33.95 22.20
N ASP A 613 -26.80 -34.35 23.40
CA ASP A 613 -28.13 -34.26 23.93
C ASP A 613 -28.28 -32.88 24.55
N TYR A 614 -28.28 -31.84 23.72
CA TYR A 614 -28.40 -30.45 24.20
C TYR A 614 -29.75 -30.20 24.85
N THR A 615 -30.74 -31.05 24.56
CA THR A 615 -32.01 -31.16 25.29
C THR A 615 -31.75 -31.63 26.73
N ALA A 616 -31.16 -32.82 26.93
CA ALA A 616 -30.85 -33.34 28.26
C ALA A 616 -29.82 -32.49 29.02
N LEU A 617 -28.88 -31.83 28.34
CA LEU A 617 -27.95 -30.85 28.93
C LEU A 617 -28.69 -29.67 29.55
N ASN A 618 -29.59 -29.04 28.79
CA ASN A 618 -30.37 -27.90 29.28
C ASN A 618 -31.34 -28.34 30.39
N GLN A 619 -31.95 -29.52 30.26
CA GLN A 619 -32.81 -30.10 31.29
C GLN A 619 -32.04 -30.46 32.58
N ALA A 620 -30.85 -31.05 32.47
CA ALA A 620 -30.01 -31.39 33.61
C ALA A 620 -29.46 -30.13 34.30
N ALA A 621 -29.07 -29.11 33.54
CA ALA A 621 -28.71 -27.80 34.12
C ALA A 621 -29.89 -27.18 34.89
N GLN A 622 -31.10 -27.26 34.34
CA GLN A 622 -32.32 -26.79 35.00
C GLN A 622 -32.68 -27.62 36.25
N SER A 623 -32.46 -28.94 36.22
CA SER A 623 -32.69 -29.85 37.35
C SER A 623 -31.68 -29.63 38.50
N LEU A 624 -30.39 -29.49 38.20
CA LEU A 624 -29.37 -29.23 39.21
C LEU A 624 -29.54 -27.85 39.86
N SER A 625 -30.14 -26.89 39.15
CA SER A 625 -30.45 -25.55 39.67
C SER A 625 -31.46 -25.53 40.83
N SER A 626 -32.20 -26.61 41.11
CA SER A 626 -33.05 -26.74 42.29
C SER A 626 -32.47 -27.61 43.42
N ARG A 627 -31.34 -28.29 43.17
CA ARG A 627 -30.67 -29.17 44.15
C ARG A 627 -29.40 -28.55 44.75
N PHE A 628 -28.72 -27.67 44.00
CA PHE A 628 -27.50 -26.99 44.43
C PHE A 628 -27.79 -25.49 44.54
N ALA A 629 -27.78 -24.96 45.76
CA ALA A 629 -28.06 -23.55 46.02
C ALA A 629 -27.03 -22.63 45.32
N PRO A 630 -27.44 -21.58 44.59
CA PRO A 630 -26.51 -20.73 43.83
C PRO A 630 -25.39 -20.11 44.67
N ASP A 631 -25.69 -19.70 45.91
CA ASP A 631 -24.73 -19.07 46.81
C ASP A 631 -23.74 -20.06 47.44
N ALA A 632 -24.13 -21.35 47.55
CA ALA A 632 -23.23 -22.42 47.98
C ALA A 632 -22.30 -22.91 46.86
N HIS A 633 -22.75 -22.84 45.60
CA HIS A 633 -22.01 -23.34 44.43
C HIS A 633 -21.98 -22.33 43.27
N PRO A 634 -21.41 -21.12 43.46
CA PRO A 634 -21.47 -20.04 42.47
C PRO A 634 -20.72 -20.36 41.17
N GLU A 635 -19.69 -21.23 41.19
CA GLU A 635 -19.01 -21.69 39.97
C GLU A 635 -19.93 -22.49 39.03
N LEU A 636 -20.78 -23.35 39.60
CA LEU A 636 -21.78 -24.13 38.86
C LEU A 636 -22.86 -23.21 38.28
N ALA A 637 -23.36 -22.24 39.04
CA ALA A 637 -24.30 -21.22 38.57
C ALA A 637 -23.72 -20.33 37.46
N ALA A 638 -22.47 -19.87 37.62
CA ALA A 638 -21.75 -19.08 36.61
C ALA A 638 -21.52 -19.88 35.31
N ARG A 639 -21.26 -21.18 35.40
CA ARG A 639 -21.13 -22.06 34.24
C ARG A 639 -22.44 -22.19 33.47
N MET A 640 -23.56 -22.45 34.15
CA MET A 640 -24.88 -22.52 33.51
C MET A 640 -25.21 -21.18 32.80
N THR A 641 -24.64 -20.08 33.26
CA THR A 641 -24.69 -18.77 32.60
C THR A 641 -23.76 -18.65 31.37
N ASP A 642 -22.50 -19.13 31.37
CA ASP A 642 -21.61 -19.07 30.18
C ASP A 642 -22.14 -19.95 29.02
N ILE A 643 -22.73 -21.11 29.33
CA ILE A 643 -23.44 -21.96 28.34
C ILE A 643 -24.53 -21.16 27.61
N LYS A 644 -25.29 -20.34 28.34
CA LYS A 644 -26.30 -19.43 27.80
C LYS A 644 -25.69 -18.27 26.98
N GLN A 645 -24.56 -17.69 27.40
CA GLN A 645 -23.89 -16.63 26.63
C GLN A 645 -23.36 -17.14 25.28
N ASN A 646 -22.74 -18.32 25.27
CA ASN A 646 -22.07 -18.84 24.08
C ASN A 646 -23.08 -19.25 22.99
N ALA A 647 -24.18 -19.91 23.38
CA ALA A 647 -25.31 -20.19 22.49
C ALA A 647 -25.81 -18.92 21.76
N THR A 648 -25.88 -17.78 22.45
CA THR A 648 -26.27 -16.49 21.85
C THR A 648 -25.20 -15.90 20.92
N PHE A 649 -23.90 -16.04 21.21
CA PHE A 649 -22.84 -15.56 20.30
C PHE A 649 -22.75 -16.40 19.01
N ASN A 650 -22.84 -17.73 19.14
CA ASN A 650 -22.82 -18.64 17.99
C ASN A 650 -24.05 -18.47 17.08
N LYS A 651 -25.20 -18.10 17.64
CA LYS A 651 -26.39 -17.66 16.87
C LYS A 651 -26.07 -16.47 15.95
N CYS A 652 -25.23 -15.51 16.40
CA CYS A 652 -24.77 -14.40 15.56
C CYS A 652 -23.78 -14.83 14.46
N LEU A 653 -22.82 -15.70 14.79
CA LEU A 653 -21.89 -16.27 13.79
C LEU A 653 -22.62 -17.08 12.70
N GLN A 654 -23.65 -17.84 13.07
CA GLN A 654 -24.47 -18.59 12.11
C GLN A 654 -25.19 -17.66 11.12
N ILE A 655 -25.58 -16.46 11.56
CA ILE A 655 -26.17 -15.42 10.68
C ILE A 655 -25.11 -14.82 9.73
N GLU A 656 -23.85 -14.62 10.18
CA GLU A 656 -22.76 -14.21 9.28
C GLU A 656 -22.44 -15.30 8.24
N GLY A 657 -22.37 -16.57 8.67
CA GLY A 657 -22.13 -17.73 7.80
C GLY A 657 -23.19 -17.90 6.72
N LYS A 658 -24.46 -17.61 7.05
CA LYS A 658 -25.60 -17.53 6.10
C LYS A 658 -25.53 -16.29 5.15
N GLY A 659 -24.43 -15.56 5.15
CA GLY A 659 -24.19 -14.40 4.26
C GLY A 659 -24.93 -13.13 4.64
N LYS A 660 -25.79 -13.15 5.68
CA LYS A 660 -26.62 -12.02 6.12
C LYS A 660 -25.81 -11.01 6.93
N ARG A 661 -24.75 -10.44 6.32
CA ARG A 661 -23.78 -9.55 6.97
C ARG A 661 -24.42 -8.35 7.67
N ILE A 662 -25.56 -7.86 7.17
CA ILE A 662 -26.36 -6.83 7.85
C ILE A 662 -26.86 -7.37 9.21
N ALA A 663 -27.78 -8.33 9.25
CA ALA A 663 -28.30 -8.89 10.50
C ALA A 663 -27.21 -9.45 11.44
N ALA A 664 -26.10 -9.98 10.91
CA ALA A 664 -25.00 -10.54 11.72
C ALA A 664 -24.37 -9.52 12.68
N ALA A 665 -24.03 -8.32 12.20
CA ALA A 665 -23.45 -7.30 13.09
C ALA A 665 -24.48 -6.66 14.02
N GLU A 666 -25.76 -6.66 13.65
CA GLU A 666 -26.85 -6.23 14.55
C GLU A 666 -27.04 -7.25 15.68
N CYS A 667 -26.84 -8.53 15.40
CA CYS A 667 -26.70 -9.57 16.40
C CYS A 667 -25.47 -9.32 17.29
N PHE A 668 -24.28 -9.05 16.74
CA PHE A 668 -23.09 -8.71 17.55
C PHE A 668 -23.24 -7.42 18.38
N LEU A 669 -23.97 -6.41 17.90
CA LEU A 669 -24.28 -5.21 18.68
C LEU A 669 -25.23 -5.49 19.85
N ARG A 670 -26.26 -6.34 19.65
CA ARG A 670 -27.24 -6.77 20.67
C ARG A 670 -26.67 -7.75 21.69
N TYR A 671 -25.89 -8.74 21.25
CA TYR A 671 -25.08 -9.60 22.13
C TYR A 671 -24.28 -8.76 23.12
N ALA A 672 -23.69 -7.66 22.64
CA ALA A 672 -22.94 -6.75 23.48
C ALA A 672 -23.78 -5.69 24.23
N GLN A 673 -25.12 -5.75 24.18
CA GLN A 673 -26.03 -5.07 25.11
C GLN A 673 -26.44 -6.04 26.22
N GLU A 674 -26.78 -7.28 25.83
CA GLU A 674 -27.16 -8.39 26.71
C GLU A 674 -26.01 -8.84 27.64
N PHE A 675 -24.78 -8.84 27.13
CA PHE A 675 -23.57 -9.21 27.88
C PHE A 675 -22.58 -8.05 27.97
N PRO A 676 -22.87 -7.02 28.78
CA PRO A 676 -22.04 -5.82 28.91
C PRO A 676 -20.63 -6.13 29.42
N GLU A 677 -20.42 -7.28 30.12
CA GLU A 677 -19.12 -7.74 30.69
C GLU A 677 -18.49 -9.05 30.10
N SER A 678 -19.15 -9.78 29.19
CA SER A 678 -18.53 -10.84 28.33
C SER A 678 -17.17 -10.50 27.66
N LYS A 679 -16.19 -11.42 27.74
CA LYS A 679 -14.86 -11.37 27.08
C LYS A 679 -14.81 -11.06 25.57
N TYR A 680 -15.92 -11.15 24.83
CA TYR A 680 -15.92 -11.06 23.36
C TYR A 680 -16.16 -9.66 22.75
N LEU A 681 -16.27 -8.58 23.53
CA LEU A 681 -16.75 -7.30 23.00
C LEU A 681 -15.87 -6.64 21.93
N ALA A 682 -14.58 -6.37 22.18
CA ALA A 682 -13.72 -5.69 21.18
C ALA A 682 -13.76 -6.43 19.82
N LYS A 683 -13.80 -7.76 19.87
CA LYS A 683 -13.99 -8.67 18.72
C LYS A 683 -15.39 -8.57 18.11
N ALA A 684 -16.46 -8.47 18.90
CA ALA A 684 -17.82 -8.20 18.41
C ALA A 684 -17.91 -6.89 17.61
N PHE A 685 -17.16 -5.84 17.99
CA PHE A 685 -17.15 -4.57 17.23
C PHE A 685 -16.19 -4.56 16.08
N LEU A 686 -15.04 -5.22 16.17
CA LEU A 686 -14.20 -5.39 15.00
C LEU A 686 -14.92 -6.26 13.94
N ASN A 687 -15.63 -7.30 14.34
CA ASN A 687 -16.49 -8.10 13.46
C ASN A 687 -17.67 -7.28 12.92
N ALA A 688 -18.33 -6.47 13.75
CA ALA A 688 -19.37 -5.56 13.30
C ALA A 688 -18.82 -4.53 12.30
N ALA A 689 -17.66 -3.93 12.58
CA ALA A 689 -16.99 -2.95 11.74
C ALA A 689 -16.56 -3.56 10.41
N VAL A 690 -15.99 -4.76 10.43
CA VAL A 690 -15.59 -5.50 9.23
C VAL A 690 -16.82 -5.89 8.40
N ASN A 691 -17.96 -6.22 9.02
CA ASN A 691 -19.19 -6.54 8.28
C ASN A 691 -19.92 -5.30 7.75
N TYR A 692 -20.08 -4.23 8.54
CA TYR A 692 -20.53 -2.93 8.02
C TYR A 692 -19.53 -2.48 6.89
N GLU A 693 -18.20 -2.62 7.01
CA GLU A 693 -17.20 -2.22 5.97
C GLU A 693 -17.29 -3.05 4.68
N LYS A 694 -17.40 -4.38 4.77
CA LYS A 694 -17.61 -5.30 3.63
C LYS A 694 -18.85 -4.94 2.83
N GLU A 695 -19.94 -4.55 3.49
CA GLU A 695 -21.19 -4.06 2.86
C GLU A 695 -21.10 -2.59 2.41
N LYS A 696 -19.88 -2.12 2.10
CA LYS A 696 -19.57 -0.75 1.68
C LYS A 696 -20.15 0.28 2.64
N GLN A 697 -19.89 0.15 3.94
CA GLN A 697 -20.31 1.16 4.90
C GLN A 697 -19.11 2.03 5.42
N ILE A 698 -18.82 3.28 4.91
CA ILE A 698 -18.05 4.46 5.51
C ILE A 698 -18.68 5.84 6.23
N GLU A 699 -20.00 6.34 6.27
CA GLU A 699 -21.06 6.78 7.38
C GLU A 699 -22.29 5.93 8.18
N LYS A 700 -22.65 4.60 8.11
CA LYS A 700 -22.82 3.37 9.02
C LYS A 700 -21.79 2.06 9.18
N SER A 701 -20.45 1.86 8.96
CA SER A 701 -19.33 1.12 9.71
C SER A 701 -18.31 1.88 10.66
N ILE A 702 -17.36 2.76 10.27
CA ILE A 702 -16.24 3.28 11.13
C ILE A 702 -16.58 3.81 12.54
N ARG A 703 -17.78 4.30 12.88
CA ARG A 703 -18.05 4.58 14.32
C ARG A 703 -17.85 3.28 15.13
N ALA A 704 -17.99 2.10 14.52
CA ALA A 704 -17.66 0.75 15.00
C ALA A 704 -16.15 0.47 15.21
N LEU A 705 -15.31 1.47 14.98
CA LEU A 705 -13.93 1.55 15.45
C LEU A 705 -13.76 2.73 16.43
N MET A 706 -14.52 3.83 16.26
CA MET A 706 -14.37 5.05 17.08
C MET A 706 -14.65 4.86 18.57
N LEU A 707 -15.47 3.88 18.96
CA LEU A 707 -15.58 3.51 20.37
C LEU A 707 -15.08 2.07 20.62
N ILE A 708 -14.33 1.48 19.64
CA ILE A 708 -13.04 0.77 19.88
C ILE A 708 -11.92 1.81 20.21
N VAL A 709 -12.32 2.97 20.76
CA VAL A 709 -11.46 3.93 21.46
C VAL A 709 -12.00 4.22 22.87
N ASN A 710 -13.32 4.46 23.02
CA ASN A 710 -13.88 4.98 24.29
C ASN A 710 -14.28 3.95 25.36
N ARG A 711 -14.60 2.69 25.02
CA ARG A 711 -15.19 1.73 26.00
C ARG A 711 -14.22 0.64 26.48
N ALA A 712 -12.94 0.98 26.50
CA ALA A 712 -11.73 0.20 26.86
C ALA A 712 -10.55 0.54 25.94
N SER A 713 -9.92 1.68 26.18
CA SER A 713 -8.81 2.23 25.38
C SER A 713 -7.53 1.39 25.34
N GLU A 714 -7.55 0.21 25.94
CA GLU A 714 -6.40 -0.67 26.16
C GLU A 714 -6.40 -1.91 25.23
N SER A 715 -7.55 -2.27 24.65
CA SER A 715 -7.70 -3.48 23.80
C SER A 715 -6.67 -3.56 22.67
N GLU A 716 -6.08 -4.75 22.44
CA GLU A 716 -5.09 -5.03 21.38
C GLU A 716 -5.50 -4.53 19.98
N GLU A 717 -6.80 -4.50 19.68
CA GLU A 717 -7.35 -3.98 18.43
C GLU A 717 -7.10 -2.46 18.21
N MET A 718 -6.66 -1.70 19.21
CA MET A 718 -6.56 -0.23 19.22
C MET A 718 -5.70 0.39 18.08
N PRO A 719 -4.44 -0.02 17.82
CA PRO A 719 -3.63 0.59 16.76
C PRO A 719 -4.24 0.32 15.36
N LYS A 720 -4.83 -0.87 15.19
CA LYS A 720 -5.55 -1.28 13.99
C LYS A 720 -6.83 -0.46 13.80
N ALA A 721 -7.58 -0.21 14.88
CA ALA A 721 -8.74 0.67 14.87
C ALA A 721 -8.37 2.10 14.46
N LEU A 722 -7.37 2.73 15.11
CA LEU A 722 -6.95 4.10 14.80
C LEU A 722 -6.42 4.28 13.37
N PHE A 723 -5.59 3.34 12.87
CA PHE A 723 -5.11 3.43 11.48
C PHE A 723 -6.24 3.21 10.46
N GLN A 724 -7.14 2.26 10.72
CA GLN A 724 -8.30 2.00 9.87
C GLN A 724 -9.32 3.16 9.94
N ILE A 725 -9.43 3.90 11.05
CA ILE A 725 -10.19 5.15 11.14
C ILE A 725 -9.62 6.20 10.18
N ALA A 726 -8.30 6.46 10.21
CA ALA A 726 -7.66 7.43 9.33
C ALA A 726 -7.78 7.04 7.83
N LYS A 727 -7.59 5.75 7.52
CA LYS A 727 -7.82 5.16 6.18
C LYS A 727 -9.27 5.31 5.73
N ASN A 728 -10.24 5.06 6.61
CA ASN A 728 -11.65 5.15 6.24
C ASN A 728 -12.14 6.61 6.10
N LEU A 729 -11.64 7.55 6.91
CA LEU A 729 -11.84 8.99 6.68
C LEU A 729 -11.25 9.44 5.34
N THR A 730 -10.09 8.89 4.95
CA THR A 730 -9.48 9.11 3.63
C THR A 730 -10.36 8.56 2.50
N ASN A 731 -10.96 7.38 2.69
CA ASN A 731 -11.86 6.77 1.71
C ASN A 731 -13.13 7.61 1.49
N LEU A 732 -13.68 8.25 2.53
CA LEU A 732 -14.76 9.24 2.44
C LEU A 732 -14.33 10.61 1.88
N ALA A 733 -13.05 10.81 1.55
CA ALA A 733 -12.50 12.11 1.19
C ALA A 733 -12.60 13.20 2.29
N ILE A 734 -12.83 12.85 3.56
CA ILE A 734 -12.80 13.79 4.70
C ILE A 734 -11.33 14.04 5.11
N TYR A 735 -10.59 14.64 4.18
CA TYR A 735 -9.14 14.73 4.23
C TYR A 735 -8.60 15.50 5.43
N GLY A 736 -9.31 16.52 5.93
CA GLY A 736 -8.87 17.29 7.10
C GLY A 736 -8.90 16.46 8.40
N SER A 737 -9.93 15.62 8.56
CA SER A 737 -10.05 14.69 9.69
C SER A 737 -9.14 13.47 9.51
N ALA A 738 -8.93 13.01 8.27
CA ALA A 738 -7.94 11.98 7.97
C ALA A 738 -6.52 12.44 8.33
N SER A 739 -6.13 13.68 7.98
CA SER A 739 -4.85 14.27 8.41
C SER A 739 -4.74 14.31 9.93
N LYS A 740 -5.76 14.82 10.64
CA LYS A 740 -5.76 14.81 12.13
C LYS A 740 -5.60 13.41 12.71
N ALA A 741 -6.29 12.41 12.16
CA ALA A 741 -6.23 11.02 12.64
C ALA A 741 -4.85 10.37 12.38
N TYR A 742 -4.22 10.66 11.24
CA TYR A 742 -2.86 10.22 10.94
C TYR A 742 -1.79 10.97 11.76
N GLU A 743 -1.94 12.28 11.97
CA GLU A 743 -1.09 13.09 12.86
C GLU A 743 -1.18 12.59 14.30
N PHE A 744 -2.39 12.25 14.78
CA PHE A 744 -2.60 11.64 16.10
C PHE A 744 -2.02 10.23 16.19
N TYR A 745 -2.21 9.39 15.17
CA TYR A 745 -1.62 8.04 15.12
C TYR A 745 -0.10 8.10 15.29
N ALA A 746 0.59 8.94 14.50
CA ALA A 746 2.03 9.06 14.56
C ALA A 746 2.54 9.75 15.83
N LYS A 747 1.71 10.59 16.50
CA LYS A 747 2.02 11.13 17.83
C LYS A 747 1.88 10.08 18.93
N LYS A 748 0.86 9.19 18.87
CA LYS A 748 0.63 8.14 19.88
C LYS A 748 1.55 6.93 19.70
N PHE A 749 1.95 6.64 18.45
CA PHE A 749 2.80 5.49 18.11
C PHE A 749 4.01 5.92 17.25
N PRO A 750 4.96 6.74 17.74
CA PRO A 750 6.18 7.13 17.00
C PRO A 750 7.24 6.00 16.91
N GLY A 751 6.80 4.76 17.13
CA GLY A 751 7.53 3.50 17.08
C GLY A 751 6.70 2.38 16.41
N ASP A 752 5.77 2.75 15.51
CA ASP A 752 5.12 1.83 14.57
C ASP A 752 5.50 2.20 13.12
N LYS A 753 5.84 1.18 12.33
CA LYS A 753 6.26 1.25 10.91
C LYS A 753 5.30 1.97 9.95
N LYS A 754 4.16 2.49 10.40
CA LYS A 754 3.21 3.31 9.65
C LYS A 754 2.99 4.70 10.25
N ALA A 755 3.59 5.08 11.37
CA ALA A 755 3.64 6.47 11.84
C ALA A 755 4.22 7.37 10.74
N LEU A 756 5.19 6.78 10.07
CA LEU A 756 5.83 7.12 8.81
C LEU A 756 4.74 7.50 7.79
N THR A 757 4.06 6.48 7.27
CA THR A 757 3.09 6.54 6.18
C THR A 757 1.85 7.35 6.56
N ALA A 758 1.47 7.36 7.83
CA ALA A 758 0.46 8.26 8.37
C ALA A 758 0.87 9.71 8.10
N LEU A 759 2.10 10.05 8.45
CA LEU A 759 2.70 11.34 8.22
C LEU A 759 2.88 11.66 6.71
N GLN A 760 3.17 10.70 5.80
CA GLN A 760 3.05 10.84 4.32
C GLN A 760 1.68 11.33 3.85
N ASN A 761 0.65 10.76 4.47
CA ASN A 761 -0.72 10.90 4.02
C ASN A 761 -1.35 12.15 4.63
N ALA A 762 -1.21 12.37 5.94
CA ALA A 762 -1.51 13.64 6.58
C ALA A 762 -0.85 14.80 5.84
N ALA A 763 0.45 14.68 5.61
CA ALA A 763 1.21 15.61 4.81
C ALA A 763 0.58 15.89 3.46
N PHE A 764 0.35 14.85 2.64
CA PHE A 764 -0.19 14.98 1.29
C PHE A 764 -1.59 15.62 1.28
N TYR A 765 -2.46 15.23 2.22
CA TYR A 765 -3.82 15.72 2.31
C TYR A 765 -3.90 17.18 2.78
N ARG A 766 -3.06 17.59 3.76
CA ARG A 766 -2.91 19.00 4.18
C ARG A 766 -2.57 19.94 3.03
N MET A 767 -1.98 19.42 1.94
CA MET A 767 -1.67 20.22 0.75
C MET A 767 -2.77 20.24 -0.29
N GLY A 768 -3.49 19.13 -0.48
CA GLY A 768 -4.73 19.13 -1.23
C GLY A 768 -5.69 20.19 -0.68
N LEU A 769 -5.69 20.36 0.65
CA LEU A 769 -6.43 21.41 1.37
C LEU A 769 -5.74 22.79 1.35
N GLY A 770 -4.48 22.88 0.94
CA GLY A 770 -3.73 24.14 0.84
C GLY A 770 -3.30 24.78 2.17
N GLU A 771 -3.21 24.04 3.28
CA GLU A 771 -3.03 24.63 4.62
C GLU A 771 -1.57 25.07 4.87
N TYR A 772 -1.26 26.35 4.61
CA TYR A 772 -0.29 26.75 3.58
C TYR A 772 1.24 26.61 3.76
N ASP A 773 1.95 26.87 4.86
CA ASP A 773 1.62 27.14 6.26
C ASP A 773 1.43 25.85 7.07
N LYS A 774 0.40 25.56 7.86
CA LYS A 774 0.32 24.35 8.76
C LYS A 774 1.19 23.12 8.37
N ALA A 775 0.94 22.46 7.23
CA ALA A 775 1.74 21.31 6.74
C ALA A 775 3.28 21.56 6.60
N ILE A 776 3.77 22.80 6.72
CA ILE A 776 5.20 23.07 6.82
C ILE A 776 5.79 22.41 8.05
N GLU A 777 5.07 22.47 9.16
CA GLU A 777 5.41 21.79 10.41
C GLU A 777 5.41 20.27 10.23
N ASN A 778 4.50 19.72 9.42
CA ASN A 778 4.63 18.33 8.97
C ASN A 778 5.99 18.13 8.26
N TYR A 779 6.29 18.85 7.15
CA TYR A 779 7.62 18.74 6.46
C TYR A 779 8.71 19.57 7.19
N ARG A 780 8.73 19.38 8.53
CA ARG A 780 9.77 19.63 9.55
C ARG A 780 9.78 18.59 10.69
N THR A 781 8.63 18.12 11.17
CA THR A 781 8.54 17.10 12.23
C THR A 781 9.18 15.78 11.81
N TYR A 782 9.19 15.48 10.51
CA TYR A 782 9.98 14.38 9.98
C TYR A 782 11.49 14.81 9.96
N MET A 783 11.89 16.04 9.56
CA MET A 783 13.33 16.45 9.73
C MET A 783 13.87 16.19 11.14
N LYS A 784 13.04 16.42 12.18
CA LYS A 784 13.39 16.12 13.56
C LYS A 784 13.69 14.63 13.78
N LEU A 785 12.91 13.72 13.19
CA LEU A 785 12.95 12.31 13.55
C LEU A 785 14.04 11.50 12.81
N VAL A 786 14.52 11.80 11.57
CA VAL A 786 15.81 11.19 11.07
C VAL A 786 16.94 11.55 12.03
N GLY A 787 16.93 12.80 12.49
CA GLY A 787 18.11 13.44 13.06
C GLY A 787 19.24 13.48 12.01
N LYS A 788 20.24 12.61 12.18
CA LYS A 788 21.45 12.57 11.35
C LYS A 788 21.63 11.30 10.50
N LYS A 789 20.87 10.23 10.80
CA LYS A 789 21.23 8.86 10.39
C LYS A 789 21.01 8.56 8.91
N ASP A 790 20.17 9.32 8.20
CA ASP A 790 20.08 9.29 6.74
C ASP A 790 20.01 10.70 6.15
N LYS A 791 21.15 11.15 5.63
CA LYS A 791 21.30 12.46 5.02
C LYS A 791 20.69 12.57 3.64
N ALA A 792 20.49 11.48 2.90
CA ALA A 792 19.77 11.52 1.63
C ALA A 792 18.29 11.78 1.88
N LYS A 793 17.68 11.06 2.84
CA LYS A 793 16.34 11.41 3.33
C LYS A 793 16.30 12.86 3.78
N ALA A 794 17.25 13.24 4.64
CA ALA A 794 17.37 14.60 5.14
C ALA A 794 17.86 15.65 4.10
N ALA A 795 18.16 15.29 2.85
CA ALA A 795 18.50 16.21 1.76
C ALA A 795 17.44 16.26 0.64
N GLU A 796 17.14 15.14 0.00
CA GLU A 796 16.29 15.07 -1.20
C GLU A 796 14.96 15.79 -0.97
N VAL A 797 14.32 15.45 0.13
CA VAL A 797 13.00 15.96 0.43
C VAL A 797 13.04 17.32 1.17
N TYR A 798 14.22 17.95 1.28
CA TYR A 798 14.42 19.37 1.61
C TYR A 798 14.54 20.19 0.33
N PHE A 799 15.09 19.62 -0.74
CA PHE A 799 14.80 20.08 -2.09
C PHE A 799 13.30 20.01 -2.37
N SER A 800 12.55 19.06 -1.81
CA SER A 800 11.09 19.14 -1.77
C SER A 800 10.60 20.40 -1.00
N ILE A 801 11.21 20.84 0.10
CA ILE A 801 10.78 22.11 0.73
C ILE A 801 10.99 23.34 -0.18
N GLY A 802 11.95 23.34 -1.10
CA GLY A 802 12.06 24.42 -2.09
C GLY A 802 10.86 24.42 -3.05
N LYS A 803 10.40 23.22 -3.39
CA LYS A 803 9.15 22.95 -4.08
C LYS A 803 7.93 23.39 -3.25
N ILE A 804 8.05 23.90 -2.00
CA ILE A 804 6.97 24.66 -1.31
C ILE A 804 6.90 26.15 -1.62
N TYR A 805 7.98 26.75 -2.08
CA TYR A 805 8.00 28.17 -2.37
C TYR A 805 7.69 28.41 -3.84
N GLU A 806 8.12 27.47 -4.68
CA GLU A 806 7.88 27.50 -6.12
C GLU A 806 6.40 27.57 -6.43
N GLN A 807 5.68 26.45 -6.43
CA GLN A 807 4.28 26.36 -6.85
C GLN A 807 3.31 27.15 -5.90
N ARG A 808 3.85 28.07 -5.07
CA ARG A 808 3.25 29.07 -4.16
C ARG A 808 3.40 30.51 -4.72
N LYS A 809 4.02 30.69 -5.89
CA LYS A 809 4.44 31.98 -6.52
C LYS A 809 5.50 32.76 -5.74
N ASP A 810 6.16 32.15 -4.76
CA ASP A 810 7.09 32.86 -3.87
C ASP A 810 8.51 32.89 -4.45
N TRP A 811 8.71 33.73 -5.46
CA TRP A 811 9.94 33.82 -6.25
C TRP A 811 11.20 34.00 -5.43
N ILE A 812 11.10 34.80 -4.39
CA ILE A 812 12.23 35.16 -3.55
C ILE A 812 12.61 33.92 -2.72
N LYS A 813 11.62 33.22 -2.13
CA LYS A 813 11.87 31.97 -1.40
C LYS A 813 12.26 30.79 -2.30
N VAL A 814 11.87 30.75 -3.59
CA VAL A 814 12.46 29.79 -4.56
C VAL A 814 13.97 29.98 -4.66
N VAL A 815 14.42 31.22 -4.84
CA VAL A 815 15.85 31.51 -5.00
C VAL A 815 16.62 31.20 -3.73
N SER A 816 16.17 31.72 -2.59
CA SER A 816 16.90 31.54 -1.33
C SER A 816 16.90 30.08 -0.89
N HIS A 817 15.78 29.38 -1.01
CA HIS A 817 15.71 27.96 -0.64
C HIS A 817 16.58 27.09 -1.54
N TYR A 818 16.57 27.27 -2.86
CA TYR A 818 17.41 26.43 -3.72
C TYR A 818 18.89 26.78 -3.67
N LYS A 819 19.25 28.06 -3.50
CA LYS A 819 20.63 28.42 -3.15
C LYS A 819 21.07 27.77 -1.84
N LYS A 820 20.18 27.67 -0.84
CA LYS A 820 20.46 26.98 0.42
C LYS A 820 20.55 25.46 0.25
N PHE A 821 19.69 24.83 -0.56
CA PHE A 821 19.81 23.41 -0.89
C PHE A 821 21.15 23.10 -1.59
N LEU A 822 21.54 23.88 -2.60
CA LEU A 822 22.82 23.68 -3.29
C LEU A 822 24.02 23.80 -2.33
N ARG A 823 24.03 24.81 -1.45
CA ARG A 823 25.09 24.99 -0.44
C ARG A 823 25.13 23.91 0.63
N ASN A 824 23.97 23.48 1.14
CA ASN A 824 23.89 22.72 2.39
C ASN A 824 23.50 21.25 2.23
N ASN A 825 22.95 20.83 1.09
CA ASN A 825 22.28 19.53 0.95
C ASN A 825 22.48 18.82 -0.41
N ALA A 826 22.89 19.51 -1.47
CA ALA A 826 23.01 18.88 -2.79
C ALA A 826 24.03 17.73 -2.81
N LYS A 827 25.15 17.87 -2.08
CA LYS A 827 26.17 16.83 -1.89
C LYS A 827 25.66 15.53 -1.25
N ASP A 828 24.57 15.60 -0.47
CA ASP A 828 23.94 14.45 0.18
C ASP A 828 22.77 13.89 -0.67
N GLY A 829 22.40 14.59 -1.76
CA GLY A 829 21.37 14.21 -2.73
C GLY A 829 21.92 13.47 -3.95
N THR A 830 21.20 13.55 -5.07
CA THR A 830 21.63 12.99 -6.36
C THR A 830 21.95 14.09 -7.38
N PRO A 831 22.77 13.83 -8.41
CA PRO A 831 23.01 14.78 -9.50
C PRO A 831 21.74 15.21 -10.24
N ASP A 832 20.69 14.38 -10.24
CA ASP A 832 19.34 14.77 -10.65
C ASP A 832 18.85 16.01 -9.89
N LEU A 833 18.99 16.04 -8.57
CA LEU A 833 18.53 17.15 -7.74
C LEU A 833 19.43 18.37 -7.83
N GLU A 834 20.74 18.20 -7.99
CA GLU A 834 21.66 19.33 -8.21
C GLU A 834 21.44 19.96 -9.58
N ILE A 835 21.45 19.15 -10.66
CA ILE A 835 21.08 19.61 -11.99
C ILE A 835 19.75 20.31 -11.86
N ASP A 836 18.71 19.66 -11.29
CA ASP A 836 17.36 20.20 -11.11
C ASP A 836 17.23 21.33 -10.06
N ALA A 837 18.32 21.73 -9.38
CA ALA A 837 18.43 22.85 -8.44
C ALA A 837 19.24 24.06 -8.94
N PHE A 838 20.19 23.89 -9.85
CA PHE A 838 20.75 25.03 -10.61
C PHE A 838 19.69 25.61 -11.52
N THR A 839 19.19 24.71 -12.37
CA THR A 839 17.80 24.55 -12.77
C THR A 839 16.84 25.23 -11.79
N ARG A 840 16.43 24.67 -10.64
CA ARG A 840 15.88 25.40 -9.46
C ARG A 840 15.85 26.96 -9.46
N ILE A 841 17.09 27.49 -9.45
CA ILE A 841 17.55 28.91 -9.41
C ILE A 841 17.49 29.58 -10.80
N GLY A 842 16.64 28.99 -11.60
CA GLY A 842 16.28 29.25 -12.95
C GLY A 842 14.76 29.38 -13.20
N ASN A 843 13.85 29.25 -12.19
CA ASN A 843 12.39 29.52 -12.33
C ASN A 843 11.77 30.54 -11.30
N ALA A 844 12.50 31.63 -10.96
CA ALA A 844 12.19 32.90 -10.27
C ALA A 844 12.88 34.25 -10.81
N TYR A 845 14.20 34.43 -11.01
CA TYR A 845 14.89 35.66 -11.52
C TYR A 845 14.52 36.07 -12.96
N TRP A 846 14.83 35.30 -14.02
CA TRP A 846 14.31 35.55 -15.37
C TRP A 846 12.74 35.45 -15.43
N GLU A 847 12.09 34.99 -14.32
CA GLU A 847 10.67 34.96 -13.82
C GLU A 847 10.37 36.28 -13.08
N GLN A 848 11.24 37.26 -13.19
CA GLN A 848 11.09 38.62 -12.68
C GLN A 848 11.20 39.65 -13.81
N SER A 849 11.03 39.21 -15.07
CA SER A 849 11.04 39.99 -16.33
C SER A 849 9.68 40.39 -17.02
N ARG A 850 8.46 39.83 -16.72
CA ARG A 850 7.26 39.90 -17.62
C ARG A 850 6.94 41.35 -17.75
N PRO A 851 6.63 42.07 -16.64
CA PRO A 851 7.17 43.36 -16.22
C PRO A 851 7.90 44.30 -17.18
N PHE A 852 8.42 43.87 -18.33
CA PHE A 852 9.14 44.63 -19.33
C PHE A 852 8.60 44.61 -20.80
N LEU A 853 7.65 43.73 -21.24
CA LEU A 853 6.97 43.83 -22.60
C LEU A 853 5.55 44.49 -22.89
N ARG A 854 4.44 44.44 -22.10
CA ARG A 854 3.14 45.22 -22.20
C ARG A 854 3.27 46.74 -22.17
N ARG A 855 4.49 47.22 -22.27
CA ARG A 855 4.78 48.64 -22.31
C ARG A 855 5.92 48.76 -23.30
N LYS A 856 5.78 49.78 -24.13
CA LYS A 856 6.63 50.15 -25.26
C LYS A 856 8.10 50.26 -24.79
N ARG A 857 9.05 50.33 -25.74
CA ARG A 857 10.51 50.03 -25.61
C ARG A 857 11.30 50.48 -24.35
N LYS A 858 10.84 51.40 -23.49
CA LYS A 858 11.59 51.95 -22.33
C LYS A 858 12.08 50.93 -21.29
N ASP A 859 11.45 49.75 -21.18
CA ASP A 859 11.56 48.88 -20.00
C ASP A 859 12.63 47.74 -20.10
N TRP A 860 13.40 47.65 -21.19
CA TRP A 860 14.31 46.51 -21.46
C TRP A 860 15.47 46.33 -20.45
N LYS A 861 15.95 47.38 -19.77
CA LYS A 861 17.06 47.29 -18.80
C LYS A 861 16.81 46.22 -17.72
N ASN A 862 15.59 46.19 -17.20
CA ASN A 862 15.17 45.22 -16.20
C ASN A 862 14.92 43.82 -16.79
N PHE A 863 14.55 43.72 -18.07
CA PHE A 863 14.55 42.45 -18.80
C PHE A 863 15.96 41.87 -18.82
N ASP A 864 16.93 42.63 -19.34
CA ASP A 864 18.30 42.16 -19.56
C ASP A 864 19.04 41.83 -18.27
N MET A 865 18.80 42.54 -17.16
CA MET A 865 19.32 42.20 -15.84
C MET A 865 18.87 40.81 -15.39
N LEU A 866 17.56 40.58 -15.40
CA LEU A 866 16.98 39.38 -14.86
C LEU A 866 17.09 38.20 -15.83
N ASN A 867 17.19 38.48 -17.13
CA ASN A 867 17.64 37.56 -18.18
C ASN A 867 19.03 37.00 -17.89
N ARG A 868 20.04 37.87 -17.78
CA ARG A 868 21.41 37.48 -17.44
C ARG A 868 21.48 36.69 -16.13
N ALA A 869 20.67 37.05 -15.14
CA ALA A 869 20.64 36.38 -13.84
C ALA A 869 20.26 34.89 -13.91
N ALA A 870 19.58 34.44 -14.97
CA ALA A 870 19.33 33.02 -15.20
C ALA A 870 20.09 32.43 -16.38
N GLN A 871 20.52 33.21 -17.38
CA GLN A 871 21.55 32.74 -18.34
C GLN A 871 22.76 32.18 -17.61
N ARG A 872 23.13 32.73 -16.46
CA ARG A 872 24.10 32.12 -15.53
C ARG A 872 23.63 30.77 -14.96
N ALA A 873 22.43 30.68 -14.39
CA ALA A 873 21.91 29.46 -13.76
C ALA A 873 21.72 28.29 -14.77
N TYR A 874 21.24 28.59 -15.99
CA TYR A 874 21.24 27.67 -17.14
C TYR A 874 22.61 27.12 -17.43
N ASN A 875 23.59 28.02 -17.53
CA ASN A 875 24.95 27.64 -17.88
C ASN A 875 25.53 26.77 -16.76
N SER A 876 25.22 27.04 -15.49
CA SER A 876 25.56 26.14 -14.37
C SER A 876 24.86 24.78 -14.47
N ALA A 877 23.57 24.71 -14.79
CA ALA A 877 22.87 23.44 -14.98
C ALA A 877 23.46 22.63 -16.16
N TYR A 878 23.87 23.30 -17.23
CA TYR A 878 24.57 22.70 -18.36
C TYR A 878 25.99 22.26 -18.00
N GLN A 879 26.75 23.10 -17.28
CA GLN A 879 28.11 22.82 -16.78
C GLN A 879 28.14 21.58 -15.90
N VAL A 880 27.26 21.49 -14.89
CA VAL A 880 27.12 20.32 -14.01
C VAL A 880 26.90 19.06 -14.85
N PHE A 881 25.97 19.08 -15.80
CA PHE A 881 25.77 17.93 -16.69
C PHE A 881 26.99 17.62 -17.55
N THR A 882 27.62 18.62 -18.19
CA THR A 882 28.77 18.36 -19.07
C THR A 882 29.92 17.70 -18.31
N ALA A 883 30.15 18.09 -17.05
CA ALA A 883 31.17 17.54 -16.17
C ALA A 883 30.90 16.09 -15.69
N LEU A 884 29.67 15.58 -15.79
CA LEU A 884 29.36 14.20 -15.42
C LEU A 884 30.03 13.19 -16.38
N SER A 885 30.51 12.07 -15.85
CA SER A 885 30.99 10.95 -16.68
C SER A 885 29.84 10.31 -17.49
N LEU A 886 30.18 9.52 -18.52
CA LEU A 886 29.17 8.84 -19.34
C LEU A 886 28.26 7.93 -18.51
N GLU A 887 28.80 7.24 -17.50
CA GLU A 887 28.03 6.40 -16.57
C GLU A 887 27.15 7.19 -15.61
N GLN A 888 27.58 8.37 -15.17
CA GLN A 888 26.72 9.28 -14.40
C GLN A 888 25.58 9.82 -15.28
N LYS A 889 25.87 10.20 -16.53
CA LYS A 889 24.87 10.66 -17.51
C LYS A 889 23.81 9.59 -17.80
N LYS A 890 24.20 8.31 -17.95
CA LYS A 890 23.28 7.17 -18.10
C LYS A 890 22.34 6.96 -16.90
N LYS A 891 22.75 7.35 -15.68
CA LYS A 891 22.00 7.13 -14.43
C LYS A 891 20.99 8.24 -14.09
N LEU A 892 21.03 9.38 -14.78
CA LEU A 892 20.09 10.49 -14.60
C LEU A 892 18.65 10.09 -15.00
N THR A 893 17.65 10.56 -14.24
CA THR A 893 16.24 10.17 -14.42
C THR A 893 15.31 11.33 -14.79
N SER A 894 15.49 12.47 -14.14
CA SER A 894 14.93 13.79 -14.42
C SER A 894 16.00 14.74 -14.97
N GLY A 895 17.28 14.51 -14.64
CA GLY A 895 18.42 15.37 -14.95
C GLY A 895 18.70 15.54 -16.44
N ILE A 896 18.60 14.49 -17.27
CA ILE A 896 18.72 14.62 -18.75
C ILE A 896 17.62 15.54 -19.28
N ALA A 897 16.38 15.29 -18.84
CA ALA A 897 15.24 16.06 -19.29
C ALA A 897 15.43 17.53 -18.86
N SER A 898 15.85 17.76 -17.61
CA SER A 898 16.24 19.07 -17.09
C SER A 898 17.38 19.70 -17.89
N VAL A 899 18.55 19.11 -18.09
CA VAL A 899 19.67 19.80 -18.77
C VAL A 899 19.49 20.04 -20.28
N SER A 900 18.90 19.10 -21.03
CA SER A 900 18.42 19.36 -22.40
C SER A 900 17.54 20.60 -22.42
N GLU A 901 16.81 20.70 -21.33
CA GLU A 901 15.93 21.79 -21.13
C GLU A 901 16.64 23.02 -20.54
N ALA A 902 17.77 22.99 -19.84
CA ALA A 902 18.53 24.21 -19.60
C ALA A 902 18.87 24.86 -20.96
N ARG A 903 19.35 24.02 -21.89
CA ARG A 903 19.96 24.49 -23.13
C ARG A 903 19.00 25.19 -24.12
N PHE A 904 17.77 24.70 -24.38
CA PHE A 904 16.87 25.37 -25.37
C PHE A 904 16.41 26.79 -24.98
N ARG A 905 16.73 27.32 -23.80
CA ARG A 905 16.46 28.74 -23.47
C ARG A 905 17.68 29.55 -23.02
N ASN A 906 18.89 29.00 -23.15
CA ASN A 906 19.92 29.79 -23.80
C ASN A 906 19.45 30.14 -25.23
N GLY A 907 18.97 29.14 -25.98
CA GLY A 907 18.44 29.29 -27.35
C GLY A 907 17.34 30.34 -27.48
N GLU A 908 16.24 30.25 -26.71
CA GLU A 908 15.20 31.29 -26.83
C GLU A 908 15.60 32.68 -26.31
N SER A 909 16.67 32.83 -25.54
CA SER A 909 17.21 34.17 -25.25
C SER A 909 17.68 34.86 -26.54
N ILE A 910 18.16 34.09 -27.52
CA ILE A 910 18.53 34.56 -28.86
C ILE A 910 17.28 34.72 -29.75
N TYR A 911 16.35 33.76 -29.74
CA TYR A 911 15.06 33.87 -30.47
C TYR A 911 14.28 35.15 -30.11
N ILE A 912 14.30 35.58 -28.84
CA ILE A 912 13.65 36.84 -28.43
C ILE A 912 14.38 38.07 -29.02
N ASN A 913 15.71 38.06 -29.11
CA ASN A 913 16.44 39.14 -29.77
C ASN A 913 16.10 39.19 -31.27
N ILE A 914 16.05 38.03 -31.93
CA ILE A 914 15.65 37.93 -33.35
C ILE A 914 14.22 38.48 -33.55
N LYS A 915 13.26 38.05 -32.73
CA LYS A 915 11.82 38.36 -32.89
C LYS A 915 11.45 39.80 -32.52
N TYR A 916 12.16 40.43 -31.58
CA TYR A 916 11.77 41.73 -31.01
C TYR A 916 12.81 42.86 -31.15
N ARG A 917 14.08 42.56 -31.49
CA ARG A 917 15.14 43.59 -31.64
C ARG A 917 15.62 43.74 -33.08
N THR A 918 15.70 42.67 -33.89
CA THR A 918 16.11 42.72 -35.31
C THR A 918 14.92 42.60 -36.26
N LYS A 919 14.01 43.58 -36.23
CA LYS A 919 13.03 43.74 -37.31
C LYS A 919 13.71 44.41 -38.49
N LEU A 920 13.70 43.74 -39.66
CA LEU A 920 13.95 44.39 -40.95
C LEU A 920 13.00 45.56 -41.09
N ARG A 921 13.52 46.75 -41.44
CA ARG A 921 12.72 47.95 -41.65
C ARG A 921 13.30 48.82 -42.76
N PRO A 922 12.49 49.23 -43.76
CA PRO A 922 12.94 50.23 -44.72
C PRO A 922 13.26 51.53 -43.97
N ARG A 923 14.53 51.93 -44.02
CA ARG A 923 14.92 53.32 -43.82
C ARG A 923 14.74 54.02 -45.16
N LEU A 924 14.08 55.18 -45.17
CA LEU A 924 13.86 55.98 -46.37
C LEU A 924 15.16 56.66 -46.82
N TYR A 925 16.06 55.88 -47.43
CA TYR A 925 17.28 56.38 -48.04
C TYR A 925 16.98 56.93 -49.44
N ARG A 926 17.28 58.21 -49.67
CA ARG A 926 17.15 58.87 -50.99
C ARG A 926 18.17 58.38 -52.05
N LYS A 927 19.13 57.51 -51.69
CA LYS A 927 20.10 56.91 -52.62
C LYS A 927 20.00 55.39 -52.57
N VAL A 928 19.88 54.76 -53.74
CA VAL A 928 19.66 53.31 -53.93
C VAL A 928 20.74 52.47 -53.24
N ASP A 929 22.02 52.80 -53.42
CA ASP A 929 23.14 52.01 -52.85
C ASP A 929 23.08 51.96 -51.32
N LYS A 930 22.70 53.07 -50.68
CA LYS A 930 22.54 53.15 -49.22
C LYS A 930 21.33 52.34 -48.74
N PHE A 931 20.28 52.24 -49.54
CA PHE A 931 19.12 51.38 -49.28
C PHE A 931 19.51 49.88 -49.37
N ILE A 932 20.13 49.47 -50.48
CA ILE A 932 20.53 48.09 -50.73
C ILE A 932 21.57 47.62 -49.70
N LYS A 933 22.59 48.44 -49.42
CA LYS A 933 23.62 48.09 -48.42
C LYS A 933 23.03 47.90 -47.02
N ALA A 934 22.13 48.79 -46.58
CA ALA A 934 21.48 48.67 -45.28
C ALA A 934 20.58 47.43 -45.19
N MET A 935 19.85 47.08 -46.26
CA MET A 935 19.06 45.85 -46.34
C MET A 935 19.94 44.61 -46.18
N VAL A 936 21.06 44.53 -46.90
CA VAL A 936 22.01 43.41 -46.83
C VAL A 936 22.63 43.29 -45.44
N GLU A 937 22.99 44.40 -44.79
CA GLU A 937 23.49 44.41 -43.41
C GLU A 937 22.43 43.93 -42.39
N GLU A 938 21.17 44.34 -42.50
CA GLU A 938 20.10 43.88 -41.61
C GLU A 938 19.77 42.39 -41.82
N ILE A 939 19.79 41.88 -43.07
CA ILE A 939 19.64 40.45 -43.37
C ILE A 939 20.81 39.64 -42.79
N LYS A 940 22.06 40.02 -43.07
CA LYS A 940 23.28 39.34 -42.58
C LYS A 940 23.31 39.29 -41.04
N LYS A 941 22.99 40.40 -40.38
CA LYS A 941 22.91 40.50 -38.91
C LYS A 941 21.82 39.62 -38.30
N ARG A 942 20.75 39.34 -39.05
CA ARG A 942 19.68 38.43 -38.62
C ARG A 942 20.06 36.97 -38.85
N GLY A 943 20.76 36.64 -39.95
CA GLY A 943 21.30 35.32 -40.25
C GLY A 943 22.22 34.78 -39.15
N THR A 944 23.23 35.55 -38.74
CA THR A 944 24.21 35.10 -37.71
C THR A 944 23.59 34.86 -36.34
N LEU A 945 22.52 35.57 -35.97
CA LEU A 945 21.73 35.28 -34.78
C LEU A 945 20.93 33.98 -34.91
N ILE A 946 20.38 33.70 -36.09
CA ILE A 946 19.65 32.46 -36.39
C ILE A 946 20.61 31.26 -36.32
N GLU A 947 21.81 31.36 -36.90
CA GLU A 947 22.87 30.34 -36.78
C GLU A 947 23.28 30.09 -35.33
N SER A 948 23.51 31.17 -34.56
CA SER A 948 23.82 31.10 -33.13
C SER A 948 22.74 30.38 -32.33
N ALA A 949 21.46 30.60 -32.67
CA ALA A 949 20.34 29.89 -32.07
C ALA A 949 20.23 28.43 -32.57
N ARG A 950 20.44 28.16 -33.88
CA ARG A 950 20.45 26.80 -34.47
C ARG A 950 21.50 25.92 -33.79
N LYS A 951 22.70 26.42 -33.48
CA LYS A 951 23.75 25.69 -32.75
C LYS A 951 23.26 25.20 -31.38
N ILE A 952 22.75 26.11 -30.55
CA ILE A 952 22.23 25.77 -29.21
C ILE A 952 21.01 24.82 -29.30
N TYR A 953 20.17 24.99 -30.32
CA TYR A 953 19.05 24.08 -30.58
C TYR A 953 19.52 22.69 -31.05
N GLY A 954 20.63 22.58 -31.79
CA GLY A 954 21.26 21.31 -32.16
C GLY A 954 21.68 20.48 -30.94
N GLU A 955 22.37 21.11 -29.99
CA GLU A 955 22.76 20.49 -28.70
C GLU A 955 21.54 19.93 -27.93
N VAL A 956 20.39 20.61 -28.01
CA VAL A 956 19.14 20.17 -27.36
C VAL A 956 18.53 18.95 -28.05
N ILE A 957 18.64 18.87 -29.37
CA ILE A 957 18.17 17.74 -30.18
C ILE A 957 19.01 16.50 -29.87
N GLN A 958 20.34 16.65 -29.80
CA GLN A 958 21.27 15.57 -29.45
C GLN A 958 20.97 14.92 -28.09
N LEU A 959 20.52 15.72 -27.10
CA LEU A 959 20.16 15.21 -25.78
C LEU A 959 18.83 14.44 -25.74
N LYS A 960 18.09 14.40 -26.86
CA LYS A 960 16.88 13.57 -27.09
C LYS A 960 15.77 13.69 -26.04
N SER A 961 15.80 14.70 -25.15
CA SER A 961 14.69 15.00 -24.23
C SER A 961 13.47 15.44 -25.03
N PRO A 962 12.40 14.63 -25.13
CA PRO A 962 11.57 14.78 -26.31
C PRO A 962 10.66 16.01 -26.30
N ASN A 963 10.42 16.67 -25.16
CA ASN A 963 9.70 17.95 -25.17
C ASN A 963 10.54 19.05 -25.84
N TRP A 964 11.85 18.95 -25.76
CA TRP A 964 12.79 20.03 -26.04
C TRP A 964 13.54 19.85 -27.34
N ALA A 965 13.85 18.61 -27.74
CA ALA A 965 14.30 18.32 -29.10
C ALA A 965 13.29 18.81 -30.15
N ILE A 966 11.99 18.59 -29.90
CA ILE A 966 10.89 19.00 -30.81
C ILE A 966 10.63 20.51 -30.73
N ALA A 967 10.75 21.12 -29.54
CA ALA A 967 10.67 22.58 -29.43
C ALA A 967 11.84 23.26 -30.17
N ALA A 968 13.04 22.66 -30.10
CA ALA A 968 14.26 23.14 -30.74
C ALA A 968 14.16 23.09 -32.27
N THR A 969 13.76 21.97 -32.87
CA THR A 969 13.57 21.84 -34.32
C THR A 969 12.50 22.81 -34.84
N ALA A 970 11.32 22.87 -34.21
CA ALA A 970 10.27 23.82 -34.58
C ALA A 970 10.74 25.28 -34.54
N ARG A 971 11.57 25.66 -33.55
CA ARG A 971 12.13 27.02 -33.49
C ARG A 971 13.19 27.30 -34.55
N GLN A 972 13.86 26.30 -35.13
CA GLN A 972 14.69 26.52 -36.32
C GLN A 972 13.81 26.93 -37.51
N GLY A 973 12.73 26.18 -37.77
CA GLY A 973 11.75 26.50 -38.81
C GLY A 973 11.14 27.90 -38.64
N GLU A 974 10.62 28.23 -37.45
CA GLU A 974 10.03 29.54 -37.16
C GLU A 974 11.00 30.72 -37.34
N MET A 975 12.31 30.50 -37.20
CA MET A 975 13.32 31.54 -37.41
C MET A 975 13.63 31.77 -38.89
N LEU A 976 13.74 30.69 -39.65
CA LEU A 976 14.04 30.69 -41.08
C LEU A 976 12.83 31.19 -41.90
N GLU A 977 11.63 30.70 -41.59
CA GLU A 977 10.37 31.16 -42.17
C GLU A 977 10.19 32.67 -41.94
N ALA A 978 10.35 33.14 -40.69
CA ALA A 978 10.21 34.56 -40.40
C ALA A 978 11.34 35.42 -40.99
N LEU A 979 12.45 34.83 -41.45
CA LEU A 979 13.47 35.53 -42.26
C LEU A 979 13.02 35.61 -43.72
N SER A 980 12.64 34.46 -44.31
CA SER A 980 12.08 34.35 -45.67
C SER A 980 10.98 35.37 -45.93
N SER A 981 9.90 35.36 -45.13
CA SER A 981 8.78 36.31 -45.30
C SER A 981 9.22 37.76 -45.18
N ALA A 982 10.21 38.06 -44.33
CA ALA A 982 10.69 39.44 -44.11
C ALA A 982 11.72 39.91 -45.16
N ILE A 983 12.20 39.01 -46.03
CA ILE A 983 12.95 39.35 -47.25
C ILE A 983 11.95 39.58 -48.40
N TYR A 984 10.94 38.72 -48.51
CA TYR A 984 9.86 38.83 -49.50
C TYR A 984 9.00 40.10 -49.30
N GLU A 985 8.64 40.43 -48.06
CA GLU A 985 7.90 41.65 -47.68
C GLU A 985 8.77 42.93 -47.72
N TYR A 986 10.04 42.87 -48.14
CA TYR A 986 10.93 44.04 -48.14
C TYR A 986 10.62 44.93 -49.36
N PRO A 987 10.28 46.23 -49.17
CA PRO A 987 9.83 47.06 -50.27
C PRO A 987 10.98 47.44 -51.23
N ALA A 988 10.62 47.70 -52.49
CA ALA A 988 11.53 48.27 -53.47
C ALA A 988 11.94 49.71 -53.10
N PRO A 989 13.11 50.19 -53.58
CA PRO A 989 13.49 51.61 -53.51
C PRO A 989 12.40 52.52 -54.12
N PRO A 990 11.96 53.60 -53.44
CA PRO A 990 10.93 54.51 -53.96
C PRO A 990 11.31 55.33 -55.21
N SER A 991 12.50 55.08 -55.78
CA SER A 991 13.06 55.77 -56.95
C SER A 991 13.25 54.84 -58.14
N PHE A 992 12.65 53.64 -58.11
CA PHE A 992 12.70 52.66 -59.20
C PHE A 992 11.47 52.77 -60.11
N THR A 993 11.68 52.64 -61.43
CA THR A 993 10.61 52.42 -62.41
C THR A 993 9.88 51.10 -62.14
N GLU A 994 8.75 50.86 -62.79
CA GLU A 994 7.94 49.66 -62.57
C GLU A 994 8.73 48.37 -62.84
N ASP A 995 9.39 48.26 -64.00
CA ASP A 995 10.29 47.15 -64.36
C ASP A 995 11.45 46.97 -63.34
N GLN A 996 12.03 48.08 -62.85
CA GLN A 996 13.09 48.03 -61.83
C GLN A 996 12.55 47.54 -60.48
N GLN A 997 11.31 47.87 -60.11
CA GLN A 997 10.66 47.34 -58.93
C GLN A 997 10.32 45.86 -59.08
N GLU A 998 9.90 45.40 -60.27
CA GLU A 998 9.66 43.99 -60.56
C GLU A 998 10.95 43.17 -60.52
N ALA A 999 11.98 43.57 -61.26
CA ALA A 999 13.29 42.91 -61.24
C ALA A 999 13.89 42.82 -59.82
N PHE A 1000 13.76 43.90 -59.03
CA PHE A 1000 14.17 43.90 -57.63
C PHE A 1000 13.37 42.90 -56.78
N LYS A 1001 12.03 42.87 -56.90
CA LYS A 1001 11.18 41.88 -56.22
C LYS A 1001 11.51 40.44 -56.64
N GLY A 1002 11.88 40.21 -57.90
CA GLY A 1002 12.39 38.92 -58.38
C GLY A 1002 13.60 38.46 -57.57
N THR A 1003 14.68 39.26 -57.54
CA THR A 1003 15.90 38.89 -56.79
C THR A 1003 15.70 38.74 -55.28
N LEU A 1004 14.67 39.38 -54.69
CA LEU A 1004 14.28 39.16 -53.30
C LEU A 1004 13.45 37.88 -53.12
N THR A 1005 12.65 37.49 -54.10
CA THR A 1005 11.86 36.26 -54.10
C THR A 1005 12.77 35.04 -54.11
N ASP A 1006 13.77 34.98 -54.99
CA ASP A 1006 14.76 33.89 -55.03
C ASP A 1006 15.48 33.71 -53.69
N ARG A 1007 15.89 34.83 -53.09
CA ARG A 1007 16.57 34.87 -51.79
C ARG A 1007 15.64 34.49 -50.64
N ALA A 1008 14.36 34.86 -50.70
CA ALA A 1008 13.37 34.44 -49.72
C ALA A 1008 13.08 32.94 -49.82
N GLU A 1009 13.00 32.39 -51.02
CA GLU A 1009 12.68 30.98 -51.28
C GLU A 1009 13.79 30.04 -50.77
N ALA A 1010 15.07 30.42 -50.93
CA ALA A 1010 16.20 29.70 -50.34
C ALA A 1010 16.11 29.55 -48.80
N TYR A 1011 15.51 30.52 -48.10
CA TYR A 1011 15.21 30.41 -46.67
C TYR A 1011 13.88 29.70 -46.36
N ARG A 1012 12.91 29.72 -47.29
CA ARG A 1012 11.66 28.94 -47.18
C ARG A 1012 11.95 27.44 -47.22
N THR A 1013 12.78 26.99 -48.15
CA THR A 1013 13.20 25.58 -48.27
C THR A 1013 13.85 25.09 -46.96
N GLN A 1014 14.80 25.84 -46.41
CA GLN A 1014 15.40 25.50 -45.10
C GLN A 1014 14.38 25.51 -43.94
N ALA A 1015 13.33 26.33 -44.01
CA ALA A 1015 12.26 26.33 -43.02
C ALA A 1015 11.38 25.07 -43.13
N ILE A 1016 11.04 24.66 -44.37
CA ILE A 1016 10.34 23.40 -44.68
C ILE A 1016 11.16 22.21 -44.16
N GLU A 1017 12.45 22.13 -44.46
CA GLU A 1017 13.36 21.10 -43.93
C GLU A 1017 13.37 21.06 -42.39
N ALA A 1018 13.47 22.21 -41.73
CA ALA A 1018 13.49 22.29 -40.27
C ALA A 1018 12.16 21.85 -39.63
N TYR A 1019 11.02 22.13 -40.30
CA TYR A 1019 9.71 21.63 -39.89
C TYR A 1019 9.53 20.13 -40.20
N MET A 1020 10.02 19.62 -41.33
CA MET A 1020 10.08 18.18 -41.62
C MET A 1020 10.91 17.43 -40.56
N LEU A 1021 12.08 17.97 -40.19
CA LEU A 1021 12.92 17.45 -39.11
C LEU A 1021 12.19 17.50 -37.75
N CYS A 1022 11.37 18.53 -37.50
CA CYS A 1022 10.50 18.58 -36.32
C CYS A 1022 9.47 17.44 -36.30
N MET A 1023 8.84 17.14 -37.44
CA MET A 1023 7.89 16.04 -37.57
C MET A 1023 8.57 14.67 -37.41
N LYS A 1024 9.72 14.47 -38.07
CA LYS A 1024 10.55 13.27 -37.90
C LYS A 1024 10.97 13.07 -36.45
N THR A 1025 11.48 14.11 -35.78
CA THR A 1025 11.84 14.08 -34.34
C THR A 1025 10.62 13.73 -33.48
N ALA A 1026 9.43 14.25 -33.81
CA ALA A 1026 8.19 13.94 -33.10
C ALA A 1026 7.71 12.50 -33.32
N GLN A 1027 7.95 11.91 -34.49
CA GLN A 1027 7.64 10.53 -34.81
C GLN A 1027 8.63 9.56 -34.13
N GLU A 1028 9.94 9.80 -34.25
CA GLU A 1028 11.01 8.99 -33.63
C GLU A 1028 10.88 8.92 -32.11
N LEU A 1029 10.68 10.06 -31.45
CA LEU A 1029 10.46 10.12 -30.01
C LEU A 1029 8.98 9.83 -29.63
N GLN A 1030 8.12 9.64 -30.63
CA GLN A 1030 6.68 9.35 -30.56
C GLN A 1030 5.84 10.36 -29.75
N TRP A 1031 6.14 11.67 -29.80
CA TRP A 1031 5.90 12.62 -28.69
C TRP A 1031 5.46 14.02 -29.21
N PHE A 1032 4.27 14.13 -29.81
CA PHE A 1032 3.75 15.36 -30.44
C PHE A 1032 3.31 16.46 -29.43
N ASN A 1033 3.53 17.75 -29.70
CA ASN A 1033 3.02 18.90 -28.92
C ASN A 1033 2.68 20.10 -29.83
N SER A 1034 2.29 21.22 -29.22
CA SER A 1034 2.11 22.54 -29.84
C SER A 1034 3.31 23.09 -30.64
N TYR A 1035 4.48 22.43 -30.65
CA TYR A 1035 5.61 22.79 -31.50
C TYR A 1035 5.62 21.92 -32.77
N SER A 1036 5.39 20.60 -32.67
CA SER A 1036 5.18 19.75 -33.84
C SER A 1036 3.84 20.01 -34.54
N ASP A 1037 2.77 20.27 -33.79
CA ASP A 1037 1.45 20.70 -34.28
C ASP A 1037 1.54 22.04 -35.04
N ASN A 1038 2.35 22.98 -34.54
CA ASN A 1038 2.66 24.20 -35.28
C ASN A 1038 3.50 23.91 -36.52
N ALA A 1039 4.53 23.06 -36.44
CA ALA A 1039 5.37 22.68 -37.58
C ALA A 1039 4.55 22.03 -38.71
N GLU A 1040 3.65 21.12 -38.38
CA GLU A 1040 2.72 20.48 -39.34
C GLU A 1040 1.78 21.50 -39.98
N LYS A 1041 1.24 22.43 -39.18
CA LYS A 1041 0.40 23.53 -39.69
C LYS A 1041 1.18 24.52 -40.56
N ARG A 1042 2.48 24.72 -40.34
CA ARG A 1042 3.32 25.54 -41.23
C ARG A 1042 3.70 24.79 -42.51
N LEU A 1043 3.99 23.50 -42.44
CA LEU A 1043 4.22 22.66 -43.63
C LEU A 1043 3.05 22.72 -44.62
N SER A 1044 1.80 22.58 -44.15
CA SER A 1044 0.62 22.66 -45.03
C SER A 1044 0.29 24.07 -45.54
N ILE A 1045 1.06 25.09 -45.17
CA ILE A 1045 0.94 26.47 -45.67
C ILE A 1045 2.12 26.79 -46.60
N LEU A 1046 3.31 26.24 -46.30
CA LEU A 1046 4.52 26.44 -47.10
C LEU A 1046 4.60 25.51 -48.32
N ASP A 1047 4.02 24.32 -48.25
CA ASP A 1047 3.91 23.33 -49.34
C ASP A 1047 2.57 22.56 -49.22
N PRO A 1048 1.45 23.18 -49.67
CA PRO A 1048 0.11 22.59 -49.58
C PRO A 1048 -0.13 21.45 -50.57
N GLY A 1049 0.69 21.33 -51.62
CA GLY A 1049 0.61 20.23 -52.59
C GLY A 1049 1.04 18.91 -51.97
N LYS A 1050 2.09 18.93 -51.15
CA LYS A 1050 2.68 17.75 -50.50
C LYS A 1050 2.16 17.51 -49.07
N TYR A 1051 1.76 18.55 -48.34
CA TYR A 1051 1.35 18.44 -46.93
C TYR A 1051 -0.07 18.96 -46.69
N ARG A 1052 -0.95 18.08 -46.19
CA ARG A 1052 -2.30 18.44 -45.70
C ARG A 1052 -2.31 18.44 -44.17
N TYR A 1053 -2.80 19.51 -43.55
CA TYR A 1053 -2.96 19.58 -42.08
C TYR A 1053 -4.19 18.77 -41.66
N ASN A 1054 -3.98 17.47 -41.43
CA ASN A 1054 -5.01 16.60 -40.87
C ASN A 1054 -5.17 16.92 -39.38
N ALA A 1055 -6.24 17.65 -39.04
CA ALA A 1055 -6.59 18.07 -37.68
C ALA A 1055 -7.10 16.92 -36.79
N GLU A 1056 -6.52 15.73 -36.90
CA GLU A 1056 -6.85 14.57 -36.08
C GLU A 1056 -6.33 14.71 -34.64
N VAL A 1057 -6.95 13.97 -33.71
CA VAL A 1057 -6.60 14.00 -32.28
C VAL A 1057 -5.32 13.20 -32.00
N ARG A 1058 -4.18 13.69 -32.51
CA ARG A 1058 -2.87 13.15 -32.16
C ARG A 1058 -2.71 13.21 -30.65
N ALA A 1059 -2.17 12.15 -30.06
CA ALA A 1059 -2.10 11.94 -28.62
C ALA A 1059 -1.14 12.93 -27.95
N THR A 1060 -1.58 14.19 -27.85
CA THR A 1060 -0.84 15.29 -27.24
C THR A 1060 -0.82 15.13 -25.72
N PRO A 1061 0.28 15.52 -25.07
CA PRO A 1061 0.69 14.84 -23.86
C PRO A 1061 0.67 15.81 -22.65
N SER A 1062 0.09 16.99 -22.86
CA SER A 1062 -0.39 17.91 -21.83
C SER A 1062 -1.34 17.23 -20.83
N ASN A 1063 -1.98 16.14 -21.26
CA ASN A 1063 -2.40 15.03 -20.38
C ASN A 1063 -1.42 13.86 -20.61
N PHE A 1064 -0.81 13.03 -19.75
CA PHE A 1064 -1.01 12.51 -18.40
C PHE A 1064 -0.75 13.55 -17.33
N GLY A 1065 -1.62 14.55 -17.37
CA GLY A 1065 -2.30 15.06 -16.21
C GLY A 1065 -3.45 14.12 -15.83
N PRO A 1066 -4.02 14.26 -14.62
CA PRO A 1066 -4.95 13.29 -14.08
C PRO A 1066 -6.29 13.28 -14.80
N PRO A 1067 -7.17 12.33 -14.45
CA PRO A 1067 -8.58 12.53 -14.62
C PRO A 1067 -8.83 13.67 -13.67
N THR A 1068 -9.12 14.81 -14.25
CA THR A 1068 -9.34 16.02 -13.50
C THR A 1068 -10.77 16.39 -13.72
N ILE A 1069 -11.47 16.51 -12.59
CA ILE A 1069 -12.89 16.38 -12.30
C ILE A 1069 -13.00 16.96 -10.87
N ALA A 1070 -13.35 18.21 -10.58
CA ALA A 1070 -14.30 18.99 -11.33
C ALA A 1070 -15.63 18.19 -11.46
N PRO A 1071 -16.44 17.96 -10.36
CA PRO A 1071 -17.93 17.89 -10.02
C PRO A 1071 -18.99 19.03 -10.21
N PRO A 1072 -20.31 18.71 -10.25
CA PRO A 1072 -21.33 19.43 -11.03
C PRO A 1072 -21.85 20.72 -10.43
N ALA A 1073 -22.80 21.35 -11.13
CA ALA A 1073 -23.77 22.24 -10.51
C ALA A 1073 -24.71 21.42 -9.61
N ILE A 1074 -24.18 21.01 -8.46
CA ILE A 1074 -24.97 20.69 -7.29
C ILE A 1074 -24.98 21.99 -6.48
N ARG A 1075 -26.20 22.46 -6.14
CA ARG A 1075 -26.42 23.58 -5.21
C ARG A 1075 -26.07 23.14 -3.78
N SER A 1076 -26.15 24.06 -2.84
CA SER A 1076 -26.02 23.82 -1.40
C SER A 1076 -26.78 22.55 -0.95
N LEU A 1077 -26.09 21.63 -0.28
CA LEU A 1077 -26.71 20.53 0.48
C LEU A 1077 -27.01 20.95 1.94
N GLU A 1078 -26.93 22.25 2.22
CA GLU A 1078 -27.26 22.87 3.51
C GLU A 1078 -28.77 22.81 3.81
N GLU A 1079 -29.61 22.56 2.79
CA GLU A 1079 -31.06 22.39 2.92
C GLU A 1079 -31.50 20.95 3.30
N TYR A 1080 -30.56 19.99 3.35
CA TYR A 1080 -30.83 18.61 3.81
C TYR A 1080 -30.26 18.33 5.22
N ALA A 1081 -30.03 19.40 5.98
CA ALA A 1081 -29.48 19.39 7.35
C ALA A 1081 -30.29 20.26 8.32
N LYS A 1082 -31.59 20.46 8.03
CA LYS A 1082 -32.63 20.70 9.01
C LYS A 1082 -33.37 19.38 9.25
#